data_AF-A0A496Q4D3-F1
#
_entry.id   AF-A0A496Q4D3-F1
#
_cell.length_a   1.000
_cell.length_b   1.000
_cell.length_c   1.000
_cell.angle_alpha   90.00
_cell.angle_beta   90.00
_cell.angle_gamma   90.00
#
_symmetry.space_group_name_H-M   'P 1'
#
loop_
_entity.id
_entity.type
_entity.pdbx_description
1 polymer ?
#
loop_
_entity_poly.entity_id
_entity_poly.type
_entity_poly.pdbx_seq_one_letter_code
_entity_poly.pdbx_strand_id
1 'polypeptide(L)'
;MKTRVLTLLASVISVTALQAQTYYENDFESDTVGAQPAGDITFSPGSNTAENGAVVIDSASTPANPLTGQSLYVYDLNGDGASGVSTHMRFPFNGGTNVSNVRVDFDFQRGYAAASVDDTDTRVHFAVARAGDKLNNSDFRPFEIRILNNGNLVVNSVAGSVTEGAYLTDAPNHLSVLINSHDTNPVDYDDSELGTGTLAPNNLHVFLNNTLVGEYTFHQTPDPANAPQIDFYAEDNDLGQFAFYQDSKRQGGLVIDNLVIKSLVAEIGGLPAPTELSATADSSIQISLTWTDNADAEDAYVVERKSGSEDFAVVAELDADAEAYTDGGVLPEITYTYRVKATTSAVESDPSNEAEATTPEQVEPLIIGTDTQELVVAGNTTFASVTSLGREPLTYQWYNGQSGDTSDPIGGGTGSSVTITTTNQDMSVWVRVTNSSGSSDSDSIAIKVHEPITTVVNNAAELEEAISTALLGDTILLKNGTWENLVIQFTAEGNEAGKITLGAETAGRVSLTGESRIEIGGRHLVVRDLSFEGAYSGNDDEVIQFRQGSGNLAHNCRVTNISMVDYVPETGAKTVWVSLYGTNNRVDHCYFKGHDVLGVTVVVWLGDSPNDHRIDHNHFADRMSGGGENGWETIRIGTSENSMSNSRTTVDYNLFTRVDGEIEIISNKSGENIYRYNAFVESQGTLTLRHGNRCTVDSNTFIGRNRAETGGIRVIGEDHLIINNYFHGTTARDGAAITVYAGVPNSPLNEYFAAHGATIAFNTFVDNQGALIEIAAGYGERDRTVLPMNITVANNLMAQTESGETSYVIGENPTDQTWKTNLIHNGEAGIEVEGGFLIGDPKLAVNLIRQLILPGVDGAVADAATTGILTLAADIEGLGRGSTPDIGSHEVTSTGAPTQVGPVTAVDTGPSYLGPQRDPNVPNLRLINNSTRAISDIGEALMINGFVIGGDSPKSVLVRAVGPGLALYSITDPMPQPVLKLFDSDQNEIAMNTGWQTGPEADLIEASNLVGAFPLQGGSLDSALLIGLPAGPYTAQVTPAEGTVGTVLVEVYDITQGSGTMTNQSSRGFVGDGQEVLITGFVVEGTAPRQVLVRGAGPALTDLGVTTAIADPTLAIFDQESGEIAENDNWSDNSNASEIKTTAVEVGAFPFADGSADAAILMTLEPGPYTARISGVSGGTGTTLVEVYLVD
;
A
#
# COMPACT_ATOMS: atom_id res chain seq x y z
N MET A 1 -8.69 16.12 15.79
CA MET A 1 -7.38 16.82 15.62
C MET A 1 -7.39 17.58 14.30
N LYS A 2 -7.41 18.92 14.33
CA LYS A 2 -7.02 19.79 13.21
C LYS A 2 -5.85 20.63 13.71
N THR A 3 -4.74 20.63 12.97
CA THR A 3 -3.74 21.70 13.07
C THR A 3 -3.32 22.05 11.65
N ARG A 4 -3.61 23.29 11.28
CA ARG A 4 -3.24 23.92 10.01
C ARG A 4 -1.72 24.11 9.95
N VAL A 5 -1.12 23.87 8.79
CA VAL A 5 0.15 24.49 8.40
C VAL A 5 -0.17 25.57 7.39
N LEU A 6 0.20 26.80 7.76
CA LEU A 6 0.19 28.00 6.95
C LEU A 6 1.56 28.11 6.26
N THR A 7 1.62 28.36 4.95
CA THR A 7 2.81 28.98 4.34
C THR A 7 2.39 29.97 3.26
N LEU A 8 3.00 31.14 3.36
CA LEU A 8 2.73 32.43 2.72
C LEU A 8 3.37 32.50 1.33
N LEU A 9 2.71 33.13 0.34
CA LEU A 9 3.42 33.90 -0.69
C LEU A 9 2.56 35.04 -1.24
N ALA A 10 3.18 36.23 -1.24
CA ALA A 10 2.58 37.52 -1.50
C ALA A 10 2.52 37.88 -2.99
N SER A 11 1.52 38.67 -3.38
CA SER A 11 1.63 39.58 -4.51
C SER A 11 0.77 40.84 -4.30
N VAL A 12 1.46 41.97 -4.36
CA VAL A 12 0.96 43.36 -4.42
C VAL A 12 0.00 43.53 -5.60
N ILE A 13 -1.11 44.27 -5.44
CA ILE A 13 -1.65 45.24 -6.42
C ILE A 13 -2.66 46.17 -5.72
N SER A 14 -2.28 47.45 -5.69
CA SER A 14 -3.03 48.70 -5.84
C SER A 14 -4.56 48.70 -5.73
N VAL A 15 -5.05 49.55 -4.83
CA VAL A 15 -6.41 50.11 -4.84
C VAL A 15 -6.61 50.93 -6.12
N THR A 16 -7.50 50.47 -7.00
CA THR A 16 -8.23 51.31 -7.96
C THR A 16 -9.70 50.91 -7.90
N ALA A 17 -10.55 51.90 -7.64
CA ALA A 17 -12.00 51.75 -7.48
C ALA A 17 -12.62 50.97 -8.65
N LEU A 18 -13.26 49.84 -8.35
CA LEU A 18 -14.26 49.24 -9.22
C LEU A 18 -15.62 49.79 -8.79
N GLN A 19 -16.21 50.66 -9.61
CA GLN A 19 -17.66 50.86 -9.58
C GLN A 19 -18.29 49.54 -10.02
N ALA A 20 -19.10 48.94 -9.17
CA ALA A 20 -19.90 47.77 -9.50
C ALA A 20 -20.90 48.14 -10.60
N GLN A 21 -20.73 47.58 -11.80
CA GLN A 21 -21.76 47.61 -12.83
C GLN A 21 -22.56 46.31 -12.69
N THR A 22 -23.68 46.37 -11.97
CA THR A 22 -24.41 45.17 -11.54
C THR A 22 -25.27 44.58 -12.67
N TYR A 23 -25.70 45.37 -13.66
CA TYR A 23 -26.51 44.98 -14.83
C TYR A 23 -26.38 46.07 -15.95
N TYR A 24 -26.80 45.81 -17.19
CA TYR A 24 -26.58 46.74 -18.34
C TYR A 24 -27.85 47.51 -18.68
N GLU A 25 -27.78 48.84 -18.69
CA GLU A 25 -28.86 49.72 -19.12
C GLU A 25 -28.24 50.85 -19.95
N ASN A 26 -28.71 51.02 -21.19
CA ASN A 26 -28.30 52.13 -22.04
C ASN A 26 -29.44 52.56 -22.96
N ASP A 27 -29.81 53.84 -22.87
CA ASP A 27 -30.75 54.55 -23.74
C ASP A 27 -30.04 55.28 -24.89
N PHE A 28 -28.71 55.16 -24.98
CA PHE A 28 -27.83 55.77 -25.98
C PHE A 28 -27.87 57.30 -26.07
N GLU A 29 -28.65 57.99 -25.25
CA GLU A 29 -28.83 59.45 -25.29
C GLU A 29 -27.59 60.21 -24.85
N SER A 30 -26.77 59.59 -24.01
CA SER A 30 -25.50 60.14 -23.55
C SER A 30 -24.31 59.80 -24.46
N ASP A 31 -24.51 58.89 -25.42
CA ASP A 31 -23.46 58.44 -26.33
C ASP A 31 -23.20 59.46 -27.46
N THR A 32 -22.09 59.27 -28.17
CA THR A 32 -21.69 60.19 -29.24
C THR A 32 -22.20 59.70 -30.60
N VAL A 33 -23.07 60.49 -31.25
CA VAL A 33 -23.51 60.25 -32.63
C VAL A 33 -22.31 60.02 -33.57
N GLY A 34 -22.36 58.94 -34.35
CA GLY A 34 -21.31 58.54 -35.28
C GLY A 34 -20.22 57.65 -34.68
N ALA A 35 -20.24 57.38 -33.38
CA ALA A 35 -19.31 56.49 -32.69
C ALA A 35 -19.98 55.19 -32.23
N GLN A 36 -19.17 54.19 -31.87
CA GLN A 36 -19.62 53.05 -31.06
C GLN A 36 -20.01 53.55 -29.66
N PRO A 37 -21.06 53.00 -29.03
CA PRO A 37 -21.48 53.42 -27.69
C PRO A 37 -20.39 53.10 -26.66
N ALA A 38 -20.30 53.91 -25.62
CA ALA A 38 -19.36 53.72 -24.53
C ALA A 38 -19.85 52.61 -23.57
N GLY A 39 -18.93 52.09 -22.74
CA GLY A 39 -19.21 51.05 -21.76
C GLY A 39 -18.41 49.77 -21.99
N ASP A 40 -18.66 48.76 -21.16
CA ASP A 40 -18.04 47.45 -21.29
C ASP A 40 -18.71 46.63 -22.40
N ILE A 41 -18.46 47.02 -23.65
CA ILE A 41 -19.04 46.37 -24.84
C ILE A 41 -17.90 45.93 -25.75
N THR A 42 -17.90 44.66 -26.13
CA THR A 42 -16.94 44.15 -27.10
C THR A 42 -17.50 44.28 -28.51
N PHE A 43 -16.78 44.98 -29.38
CA PHE A 43 -17.17 45.18 -30.79
C PHE A 43 -16.32 44.36 -31.76
N SER A 44 -16.97 43.90 -32.84
CA SER A 44 -16.33 43.44 -34.06
C SER A 44 -17.14 43.98 -35.26
N PRO A 45 -16.53 44.58 -36.29
CA PRO A 45 -15.14 45.04 -36.30
C PRO A 45 -14.90 46.06 -35.18
N GLY A 46 -13.65 46.16 -34.70
CA GLY A 46 -13.28 47.09 -33.62
C GLY A 46 -13.42 48.58 -33.97
N SER A 47 -13.89 48.90 -35.19
CA SER A 47 -14.21 50.25 -35.64
C SER A 47 -15.25 50.17 -36.76
N ASN A 48 -16.17 51.14 -36.80
CA ASN A 48 -17.22 51.21 -37.84
C ASN A 48 -16.64 51.48 -39.23
N THR A 49 -17.21 50.84 -40.26
CA THR A 49 -16.92 51.10 -41.67
C THR A 49 -18.15 51.64 -42.38
N ALA A 50 -18.00 52.07 -43.64
CA ALA A 50 -19.15 52.48 -44.45
C ALA A 50 -20.12 51.32 -44.76
N GLU A 51 -19.66 50.08 -44.62
CA GLU A 51 -20.35 48.88 -45.09
C GLU A 51 -20.88 48.06 -43.91
N ASN A 52 -20.21 48.07 -42.76
CA ASN A 52 -20.66 47.38 -41.56
C ASN A 52 -20.14 48.02 -40.26
N GLY A 53 -20.90 47.88 -39.19
CA GLY A 53 -20.57 48.43 -37.88
C GLY A 53 -21.76 48.58 -36.95
N ALA A 54 -21.50 49.19 -35.80
CA ALA A 54 -22.48 49.53 -34.79
C ALA A 54 -22.26 50.98 -34.34
N VAL A 55 -23.21 51.85 -34.65
CA VAL A 55 -23.02 53.28 -34.52
C VAL A 55 -24.24 53.94 -33.89
N VAL A 56 -24.01 54.87 -32.98
CA VAL A 56 -25.09 55.71 -32.44
C VAL A 56 -25.53 56.71 -33.51
N ILE A 57 -26.83 56.74 -33.79
CA ILE A 57 -27.45 57.58 -34.81
C ILE A 57 -28.56 58.43 -34.19
N ASP A 58 -28.86 59.55 -34.84
CA ASP A 58 -29.94 60.45 -34.48
C ASP A 58 -30.85 60.76 -35.70
N SER A 59 -31.84 61.63 -35.52
CA SER A 59 -32.74 62.04 -36.60
C SER A 59 -32.05 62.73 -37.80
N ALA A 60 -30.80 63.21 -37.64
CA ALA A 60 -30.02 63.87 -38.69
C ALA A 60 -29.02 62.92 -39.38
N SER A 61 -28.85 61.71 -38.88
CA SER A 61 -27.93 60.70 -39.39
C SER A 61 -28.41 60.06 -40.70
N THR A 62 -27.55 59.26 -41.34
CA THR A 62 -27.93 58.47 -42.54
C THR A 62 -27.52 57.00 -42.32
N PRO A 63 -28.48 56.06 -42.15
CA PRO A 63 -29.92 56.29 -42.11
C PRO A 63 -30.35 57.17 -40.93
N ALA A 64 -31.48 57.86 -41.07
CA ALA A 64 -32.04 58.66 -39.98
C ALA A 64 -32.59 57.72 -38.91
N ASN A 65 -32.39 58.05 -37.64
CA ASN A 65 -32.96 57.29 -36.53
C ASN A 65 -34.50 57.26 -36.66
N PRO A 66 -35.12 56.08 -36.83
CA PRO A 66 -36.57 55.96 -36.88
C PRO A 66 -37.21 55.96 -35.47
N LEU A 67 -36.40 55.78 -34.42
CA LEU A 67 -36.79 55.92 -33.02
C LEU A 67 -36.58 57.38 -32.58
N THR A 68 -36.97 57.70 -31.34
CA THR A 68 -36.84 59.06 -30.80
C THR A 68 -35.45 59.28 -30.21
N GLY A 69 -34.81 60.42 -30.50
CA GLY A 69 -33.54 60.78 -29.87
C GLY A 69 -32.32 60.11 -30.52
N GLN A 70 -31.40 59.59 -29.72
CA GLN A 70 -30.23 58.85 -30.16
C GLN A 70 -30.44 57.35 -29.95
N SER A 71 -30.10 56.53 -30.94
CA SER A 71 -30.28 55.08 -30.84
C SER A 71 -29.12 54.35 -31.51
N LEU A 72 -28.93 53.08 -31.18
CA LEU A 72 -27.85 52.26 -31.71
C LEU A 72 -28.26 51.59 -33.03
N TYR A 73 -27.56 51.90 -34.12
CA TYR A 73 -27.74 51.26 -35.41
C TYR A 73 -26.68 50.20 -35.67
N VAL A 74 -27.10 48.94 -35.75
CA VAL A 74 -26.27 47.77 -36.06
C VAL A 74 -26.51 47.36 -37.50
N TYR A 75 -25.45 47.27 -38.30
CA TYR A 75 -25.60 47.02 -39.74
C TYR A 75 -24.47 46.22 -40.38
N ASP A 76 -24.83 45.51 -41.46
CA ASP A 76 -23.97 45.10 -42.56
C ASP A 76 -24.74 45.32 -43.87
N LEU A 77 -24.23 46.15 -44.76
CA LEU A 77 -24.92 46.64 -45.96
C LEU A 77 -24.41 45.98 -47.23
N ASN A 78 -23.32 45.23 -47.19
CA ASN A 78 -22.72 44.66 -48.39
C ASN A 78 -23.30 43.27 -48.69
N GLY A 79 -23.45 42.41 -47.68
CA GLY A 79 -24.08 41.10 -47.78
C GLY A 79 -23.58 40.21 -48.93
N ASP A 80 -22.35 40.44 -49.38
CA ASP A 80 -21.65 39.69 -50.41
C ASP A 80 -20.48 38.88 -49.82
N GLY A 81 -20.25 38.99 -48.50
CA GLY A 81 -19.15 38.37 -47.79
C GLY A 81 -17.77 38.99 -48.07
N ALA A 82 -17.68 40.07 -48.86
CA ALA A 82 -16.41 40.64 -49.30
C ALA A 82 -15.63 41.39 -48.19
N SER A 83 -16.33 41.92 -47.18
CA SER A 83 -15.70 42.60 -46.03
C SER A 83 -15.03 41.62 -45.05
N GLY A 84 -15.36 40.33 -45.12
CA GLY A 84 -14.73 39.25 -44.35
C GLY A 84 -14.98 39.26 -42.83
N VAL A 85 -15.50 40.35 -42.26
CA VAL A 85 -15.72 40.52 -40.81
C VAL A 85 -17.18 40.83 -40.58
N SER A 86 -17.86 40.05 -39.75
CA SER A 86 -19.26 40.30 -39.37
C SER A 86 -19.38 41.33 -38.24
N THR A 87 -20.55 41.97 -38.14
CA THR A 87 -20.82 42.92 -37.05
C THR A 87 -21.29 42.17 -35.80
N HIS A 88 -20.56 42.30 -34.71
CA HIS A 88 -20.89 41.76 -33.39
C HIS A 88 -20.76 42.83 -32.33
N MET A 89 -21.68 42.77 -31.37
CA MET A 89 -21.59 43.50 -30.12
C MET A 89 -21.91 42.54 -28.99
N ARG A 90 -21.05 42.46 -27.98
CA ARG A 90 -21.28 41.63 -26.80
C ARG A 90 -21.30 42.49 -25.55
N PHE A 91 -22.32 42.26 -24.75
CA PHE A 91 -22.66 42.96 -23.52
C PHE A 91 -22.53 41.95 -22.38
N PRO A 92 -21.52 42.06 -21.51
CA PRO A 92 -21.38 41.17 -20.37
C PRO A 92 -22.51 41.40 -19.36
N PHE A 93 -22.95 40.33 -18.72
CA PHE A 93 -23.84 40.40 -17.57
C PHE A 93 -23.00 40.62 -16.32
N ASN A 94 -23.40 41.53 -15.42
CA ASN A 94 -22.81 41.68 -14.09
C ASN A 94 -21.26 41.64 -14.08
N GLY A 95 -20.62 42.45 -14.94
CA GLY A 95 -19.15 42.50 -15.07
C GLY A 95 -18.48 41.23 -15.62
N GLY A 96 -19.21 40.35 -16.31
CA GLY A 96 -18.75 39.07 -16.83
C GLY A 96 -18.95 37.89 -15.88
N THR A 97 -19.72 38.07 -14.80
CA THR A 97 -20.10 36.99 -13.88
C THR A 97 -21.30 36.25 -14.46
N ASN A 98 -21.25 34.91 -14.42
CA ASN A 98 -22.38 34.13 -14.89
C ASN A 98 -23.56 34.21 -13.89
N VAL A 99 -24.80 34.34 -14.37
CA VAL A 99 -26.06 34.43 -13.61
C VAL A 99 -27.09 33.44 -14.16
N SER A 100 -27.97 32.93 -13.28
CA SER A 100 -28.92 31.87 -13.63
C SER A 100 -30.20 32.38 -14.29
N ASN A 101 -30.58 33.65 -14.11
CA ASN A 101 -31.80 34.20 -14.69
C ASN A 101 -31.65 35.68 -15.07
N VAL A 102 -32.24 36.07 -16.20
CA VAL A 102 -32.09 37.42 -16.75
C VAL A 102 -33.32 37.81 -17.58
N ARG A 103 -33.65 39.09 -17.55
CA ARG A 103 -34.60 39.75 -18.45
C ARG A 103 -33.84 40.71 -19.36
N VAL A 104 -34.10 40.62 -20.67
CA VAL A 104 -33.57 41.53 -21.69
C VAL A 104 -34.73 42.24 -22.37
N ASP A 105 -34.74 43.57 -22.31
CA ASP A 105 -35.73 44.44 -22.96
C ASP A 105 -35.01 45.42 -23.90
N PHE A 106 -35.60 45.67 -25.07
CA PHE A 106 -35.18 46.79 -25.92
C PHE A 106 -36.26 47.15 -26.93
N ASP A 107 -36.25 48.42 -27.33
CA ASP A 107 -37.02 48.90 -28.46
C ASP A 107 -36.23 48.72 -29.74
N PHE A 108 -36.91 48.36 -30.83
CA PHE A 108 -36.27 48.23 -32.13
C PHE A 108 -37.16 48.63 -33.29
N GLN A 109 -36.52 49.11 -34.35
CA GLN A 109 -37.13 49.25 -35.65
C GLN A 109 -36.13 48.87 -36.74
N ARG A 110 -36.65 48.33 -37.84
CA ARG A 110 -35.84 48.01 -39.02
C ARG A 110 -35.12 49.27 -39.52
N GLY A 111 -33.79 49.19 -39.64
CA GLY A 111 -32.96 50.33 -40.06
C GLY A 111 -32.82 50.49 -41.57
N TYR A 112 -33.23 49.49 -42.37
CA TYR A 112 -33.16 49.53 -43.83
C TYR A 112 -34.33 48.79 -44.50
N ALA A 113 -34.88 49.35 -45.57
CA ALA A 113 -35.94 48.70 -46.35
C ALA A 113 -35.37 47.61 -47.27
N ALA A 114 -35.90 46.38 -47.22
CA ALA A 114 -35.41 45.28 -48.03
C ALA A 114 -35.35 45.63 -49.54
N ALA A 115 -34.27 45.22 -50.22
CA ALA A 115 -34.11 45.44 -51.65
C ALA A 115 -35.18 44.69 -52.50
N SER A 116 -35.82 43.67 -51.93
CA SER A 116 -36.96 42.92 -52.48
C SER A 116 -37.94 42.55 -51.36
N VAL A 117 -39.24 42.55 -51.64
CA VAL A 117 -40.28 42.06 -50.71
C VAL A 117 -40.21 40.55 -50.46
N ASP A 118 -39.51 39.83 -51.35
CA ASP A 118 -39.27 38.38 -51.25
C ASP A 118 -37.90 38.07 -50.62
N ASP A 119 -37.21 39.07 -50.05
CA ASP A 119 -35.99 38.84 -49.28
C ASP A 119 -36.33 38.08 -47.99
N THR A 120 -35.93 36.81 -47.96
CA THR A 120 -36.30 35.86 -46.90
C THR A 120 -35.13 35.53 -45.97
N ASP A 121 -33.93 36.06 -46.21
CA ASP A 121 -32.72 35.64 -45.47
C ASP A 121 -31.85 36.79 -44.95
N THR A 122 -32.22 38.05 -45.22
CA THR A 122 -31.63 39.22 -44.55
C THR A 122 -32.18 39.38 -43.12
N ARG A 123 -31.32 39.44 -42.09
CA ARG A 123 -31.74 39.45 -40.66
C ARG A 123 -30.70 39.93 -39.67
N VAL A 124 -31.11 40.41 -38.49
CA VAL A 124 -30.22 40.61 -37.31
C VAL A 124 -30.51 39.53 -36.27
N HIS A 125 -29.46 39.04 -35.62
CA HIS A 125 -29.48 37.93 -34.69
C HIS A 125 -29.29 38.36 -33.23
N PHE A 126 -29.92 37.59 -32.34
CA PHE A 126 -29.83 37.71 -30.89
C PHE A 126 -29.37 36.40 -30.29
N ALA A 127 -28.39 36.45 -29.40
CA ALA A 127 -27.87 35.29 -28.69
C ALA A 127 -27.43 35.63 -27.26
N VAL A 128 -27.47 34.63 -26.38
CA VAL A 128 -26.99 34.70 -24.99
C VAL A 128 -26.07 33.51 -24.75
N ALA A 129 -24.96 33.68 -24.03
CA ALA A 129 -24.03 32.60 -23.69
C ALA A 129 -23.21 32.92 -22.43
N ARG A 130 -22.22 32.07 -22.09
CA ARG A 130 -21.31 32.31 -20.96
C ARG A 130 -20.39 33.48 -21.24
N ALA A 131 -19.89 34.12 -20.20
CA ALA A 131 -18.89 35.19 -20.37
C ALA A 131 -17.65 34.68 -21.11
N GLY A 132 -17.16 35.46 -22.08
CA GLY A 132 -15.95 35.15 -22.84
C GLY A 132 -16.15 34.34 -24.13
N ASP A 133 -17.34 33.75 -24.35
CA ASP A 133 -17.67 33.08 -25.61
C ASP A 133 -17.65 34.06 -26.80
N LYS A 134 -17.12 33.62 -27.95
CA LYS A 134 -16.93 34.51 -29.10
C LYS A 134 -18.23 34.89 -29.80
N LEU A 135 -19.34 34.15 -29.62
CA LEU A 135 -20.66 34.42 -30.22
C LEU A 135 -20.63 34.88 -31.69
N ASN A 136 -19.65 34.40 -32.48
CA ASN A 136 -19.28 35.02 -33.75
C ASN A 136 -19.65 34.23 -35.02
N ASN A 137 -20.22 33.05 -34.84
CA ASN A 137 -20.84 32.23 -35.87
C ASN A 137 -21.78 31.23 -35.14
N SER A 138 -22.54 30.40 -35.86
CA SER A 138 -23.50 29.41 -35.36
C SER A 138 -23.02 28.42 -34.28
N ASP A 139 -21.79 28.55 -33.78
CA ASP A 139 -21.03 27.52 -33.08
C ASP A 139 -21.32 27.46 -31.56
N PHE A 140 -21.81 28.54 -30.93
CA PHE A 140 -22.01 28.61 -29.46
C PHE A 140 -23.25 29.41 -29.04
N ARG A 141 -24.47 28.92 -29.29
CA ARG A 141 -25.69 29.59 -28.81
C ARG A 141 -26.80 28.59 -28.41
N PRO A 142 -27.32 28.65 -27.17
CA PRO A 142 -28.39 27.77 -26.69
C PRO A 142 -29.77 28.10 -27.30
N PHE A 143 -29.94 29.26 -27.93
CA PHE A 143 -31.09 29.64 -28.77
C PHE A 143 -30.71 30.79 -29.71
N GLU A 144 -31.54 31.06 -30.73
CA GLU A 144 -31.33 32.15 -31.68
C GLU A 144 -32.65 32.79 -32.10
N ILE A 145 -32.79 34.10 -31.87
CA ILE A 145 -33.88 34.90 -32.41
C ILE A 145 -33.36 35.68 -33.62
N ARG A 146 -34.12 35.65 -34.72
CA ARG A 146 -33.81 36.30 -36.00
C ARG A 146 -34.90 37.32 -36.31
N ILE A 147 -34.52 38.59 -36.40
CA ILE A 147 -35.41 39.67 -36.87
C ILE A 147 -35.15 39.84 -38.36
N LEU A 148 -36.06 39.30 -39.18
CA LEU A 148 -35.94 39.32 -40.64
C LEU A 148 -36.44 40.63 -41.23
N ASN A 149 -35.79 41.16 -42.26
CA ASN A 149 -36.22 42.44 -42.87
C ASN A 149 -37.64 42.41 -43.47
N ASN A 150 -38.19 41.22 -43.77
CA ASN A 150 -39.56 41.07 -44.26
C ASN A 150 -40.64 41.24 -43.18
N GLY A 151 -40.25 41.53 -41.94
CA GLY A 151 -41.16 41.76 -40.81
C GLY A 151 -41.41 40.54 -39.93
N ASN A 152 -40.76 39.41 -40.21
CA ASN A 152 -40.92 38.20 -39.40
C ASN A 152 -39.90 38.15 -38.26
N LEU A 153 -40.36 37.73 -37.09
CA LEU A 153 -39.55 37.26 -35.97
C LEU A 153 -39.50 35.73 -36.02
N VAL A 154 -38.30 35.17 -36.19
CA VAL A 154 -38.09 33.72 -36.29
C VAL A 154 -37.23 33.26 -35.12
N VAL A 155 -37.68 32.22 -34.42
CA VAL A 155 -36.92 31.59 -33.33
C VAL A 155 -36.41 30.23 -33.81
N ASN A 156 -35.14 29.93 -33.52
CA ASN A 156 -34.52 28.64 -33.80
C ASN A 156 -34.30 27.87 -32.50
N SER A 157 -34.90 26.68 -32.41
CA SER A 157 -34.91 25.81 -31.20
C SER A 157 -34.53 24.37 -31.55
N VAL A 158 -34.50 23.46 -30.55
CA VAL A 158 -34.34 22.00 -30.77
C VAL A 158 -35.32 21.48 -31.84
N ALA A 159 -36.55 22.01 -31.87
CA ALA A 159 -37.61 21.56 -32.76
C ALA A 159 -37.48 22.12 -34.20
N GLY A 160 -36.48 22.98 -34.45
CA GLY A 160 -36.25 23.66 -35.72
C GLY A 160 -36.57 25.17 -35.67
N SER A 161 -36.49 25.81 -36.83
CA SER A 161 -36.81 27.25 -36.98
C SER A 161 -38.31 27.46 -37.20
N VAL A 162 -38.93 28.31 -36.38
CA VAL A 162 -40.36 28.64 -36.42
C VAL A 162 -40.53 30.15 -36.50
N THR A 163 -41.52 30.61 -37.27
CA THR A 163 -41.91 32.04 -37.33
C THR A 163 -42.96 32.31 -36.27
N GLU A 164 -42.63 33.14 -35.29
CA GLU A 164 -43.38 33.25 -34.03
C GLU A 164 -44.19 34.54 -33.94
N GLY A 165 -43.79 35.55 -34.71
CA GLY A 165 -44.53 36.80 -34.80
C GLY A 165 -44.16 37.60 -36.03
N ALA A 166 -45.01 38.58 -36.34
CA ALA A 166 -44.68 39.64 -37.29
C ALA A 166 -44.55 40.97 -36.53
N TYR A 167 -43.41 41.63 -36.68
CA TYR A 167 -43.16 42.95 -36.13
C TYR A 167 -43.51 44.04 -37.16
N LEU A 168 -43.78 45.25 -36.67
CA LEU A 168 -44.10 46.40 -37.52
C LEU A 168 -42.82 46.92 -38.17
N THR A 169 -42.64 46.70 -39.47
CA THR A 169 -41.38 47.05 -40.13
C THR A 169 -41.09 48.55 -40.22
N ASP A 170 -42.13 49.37 -40.18
CA ASP A 170 -42.06 50.83 -40.35
C ASP A 170 -42.57 51.60 -39.11
N ALA A 171 -42.63 50.93 -37.96
CA ALA A 171 -42.93 51.54 -36.66
C ALA A 171 -42.04 50.90 -35.56
N PRO A 172 -41.86 51.57 -34.40
CA PRO A 172 -41.16 51.00 -33.27
C PRO A 172 -41.85 49.72 -32.75
N ASN A 173 -41.05 48.76 -32.32
CA ASN A 173 -41.48 47.54 -31.64
C ASN A 173 -40.69 47.38 -30.34
N HIS A 174 -41.23 46.59 -29.42
CA HIS A 174 -40.58 46.22 -28.17
C HIS A 174 -40.38 44.71 -28.12
N LEU A 175 -39.18 44.24 -27.75
CA LEU A 175 -38.91 42.82 -27.48
C LEU A 175 -38.47 42.65 -26.03
N SER A 176 -39.18 41.79 -25.30
CA SER A 176 -38.76 41.31 -23.98
C SER A 176 -38.47 39.82 -24.04
N VAL A 177 -37.31 39.40 -23.52
CA VAL A 177 -36.92 37.98 -23.43
C VAL A 177 -36.61 37.67 -21.98
N LEU A 178 -37.36 36.75 -21.39
CA LEU A 178 -37.15 36.24 -20.03
C LEU A 178 -36.41 34.91 -20.12
N ILE A 179 -35.34 34.73 -19.37
CA ILE A 179 -34.44 33.58 -19.48
C ILE A 179 -34.13 33.01 -18.10
N ASN A 180 -34.26 31.69 -17.93
CA ASN A 180 -33.81 30.92 -16.77
C ASN A 180 -32.90 29.80 -17.29
N SER A 181 -31.60 29.84 -16.97
CA SER A 181 -30.62 28.79 -17.33
C SER A 181 -30.68 27.62 -16.35
N HIS A 182 -29.58 26.90 -16.15
CA HIS A 182 -29.48 25.65 -15.41
C HIS A 182 -29.65 25.81 -13.88
N ASP A 183 -30.63 26.60 -13.43
CA ASP A 183 -31.08 26.54 -12.05
C ASP A 183 -31.92 25.26 -11.83
N THR A 184 -31.95 24.71 -10.63
CA THR A 184 -32.84 23.59 -10.30
C THR A 184 -34.29 24.03 -10.10
N ASN A 185 -34.53 25.33 -9.96
CA ASN A 185 -35.82 25.91 -9.62
C ASN A 185 -36.45 26.73 -10.76
N PRO A 186 -37.78 26.63 -10.96
CA PRO A 186 -38.52 27.57 -11.76
C PRO A 186 -38.46 28.99 -11.18
N VAL A 187 -38.46 30.01 -12.04
CA VAL A 187 -38.48 31.43 -11.64
C VAL A 187 -39.84 32.02 -11.99
N ASP A 188 -40.58 32.44 -10.97
CA ASP A 188 -41.82 33.19 -11.17
C ASP A 188 -41.52 34.63 -11.58
N TYR A 189 -42.28 35.15 -12.54
CA TYR A 189 -42.28 36.56 -12.90
C TYR A 189 -43.68 37.14 -12.74
N ASP A 190 -43.76 38.30 -12.07
CA ASP A 190 -44.94 39.14 -11.99
C ASP A 190 -44.59 40.50 -12.57
N ASP A 191 -44.96 40.72 -13.83
CA ASP A 191 -44.65 41.95 -14.52
C ASP A 191 -45.92 42.70 -14.93
N SER A 192 -45.96 43.99 -14.66
CA SER A 192 -47.12 44.83 -14.94
C SER A 192 -47.45 44.95 -16.43
N GLU A 193 -46.49 44.71 -17.31
CA GLU A 193 -46.63 44.82 -18.77
C GLU A 193 -46.75 43.46 -19.45
N LEU A 194 -46.00 42.45 -18.99
CA LEU A 194 -45.95 41.10 -19.59
C LEU A 194 -46.95 40.12 -18.94
N GLY A 195 -47.48 40.47 -17.76
CA GLY A 195 -48.33 39.62 -16.93
C GLY A 195 -47.56 38.74 -15.95
N THR A 196 -48.26 37.79 -15.33
CA THR A 196 -47.69 36.82 -14.39
C THR A 196 -47.46 35.46 -15.07
N GLY A 197 -46.38 34.78 -14.69
CA GLY A 197 -46.09 33.43 -15.16
C GLY A 197 -44.89 32.79 -14.44
N THR A 198 -44.58 31.56 -14.82
CA THR A 198 -43.45 30.80 -14.26
C THR A 198 -42.54 30.39 -15.41
N LEU A 199 -41.26 30.69 -15.29
CA LEU A 199 -40.22 30.30 -16.24
C LEU A 199 -39.43 29.09 -15.69
N ALA A 200 -39.68 27.93 -16.27
CA ALA A 200 -39.01 26.69 -15.87
C ALA A 200 -37.48 26.76 -16.10
N PRO A 201 -36.68 25.93 -15.39
CA PRO A 201 -35.25 25.78 -15.69
C PRO A 201 -34.96 25.55 -17.16
N ASN A 202 -33.85 26.11 -17.63
CA ASN A 202 -33.36 26.01 -19.01
C ASN A 202 -34.40 26.36 -20.09
N ASN A 203 -35.27 27.33 -19.79
CA ASN A 203 -36.27 27.85 -20.71
C ASN A 203 -36.16 29.37 -20.89
N LEU A 204 -36.77 29.84 -21.97
CA LEU A 204 -36.98 31.25 -22.23
C LEU A 204 -38.39 31.54 -22.74
N HIS A 205 -38.94 32.68 -22.34
CA HIS A 205 -40.20 33.23 -22.86
C HIS A 205 -39.88 34.47 -23.72
N VAL A 206 -40.46 34.54 -24.92
CA VAL A 206 -40.27 35.68 -25.84
C VAL A 206 -41.57 36.46 -25.96
N PHE A 207 -41.52 37.76 -25.68
CA PHE A 207 -42.64 38.69 -25.82
C PHE A 207 -42.34 39.72 -26.89
N LEU A 208 -43.21 39.84 -27.89
CA LEU A 208 -43.15 40.89 -28.90
C LEU A 208 -44.30 41.85 -28.67
N ASN A 209 -44.00 43.14 -28.51
CA ASN A 209 -44.97 44.19 -28.18
C ASN A 209 -45.88 43.78 -27.01
N ASN A 210 -45.25 43.32 -25.93
CA ASN A 210 -45.84 42.87 -24.67
C ASN A 210 -46.80 41.67 -24.80
N THR A 211 -46.76 40.96 -25.93
CA THR A 211 -47.53 39.73 -26.15
C THR A 211 -46.58 38.54 -26.20
N LEU A 212 -46.82 37.51 -25.38
CA LEU A 212 -46.06 36.26 -25.43
C LEU A 212 -46.22 35.62 -26.82
N VAL A 213 -45.11 35.51 -27.56
CA VAL A 213 -45.07 34.89 -28.89
C VAL A 213 -44.52 33.47 -28.85
N GLY A 214 -43.83 33.06 -27.78
CA GLY A 214 -43.58 31.64 -27.53
C GLY A 214 -42.60 31.34 -26.40
N GLU A 215 -42.47 30.06 -26.12
CA GLU A 215 -41.69 29.48 -25.03
C GLU A 215 -40.74 28.43 -25.62
N TYR A 216 -39.45 28.48 -25.25
CA TYR A 216 -38.44 27.60 -25.84
C TYR A 216 -37.50 27.08 -24.77
N THR A 217 -37.24 25.79 -24.84
CA THR A 217 -36.16 25.18 -24.10
C THR A 217 -34.82 25.53 -24.78
N PHE A 218 -33.74 25.53 -24.02
CA PHE A 218 -32.39 25.65 -24.59
C PHE A 218 -32.10 24.50 -25.57
N HIS A 219 -30.95 24.44 -26.22
CA HIS A 219 -30.59 23.26 -27.00
C HIS A 219 -29.10 23.02 -27.02
N GLN A 220 -28.71 21.74 -27.17
CA GLN A 220 -27.34 21.40 -27.56
C GLN A 220 -27.09 22.01 -28.95
N THR A 221 -25.98 22.74 -29.11
CA THR A 221 -25.69 23.49 -30.33
C THR A 221 -25.63 22.55 -31.56
N PRO A 222 -26.35 22.83 -32.67
CA PRO A 222 -26.41 21.91 -33.80
C PRO A 222 -25.35 22.25 -34.88
N ASP A 223 -24.13 21.69 -34.75
CA ASP A 223 -23.14 21.32 -35.82
C ASP A 223 -22.66 22.45 -36.81
N PRO A 224 -21.64 22.34 -37.73
CA PRO A 224 -20.74 21.26 -38.15
C PRO A 224 -19.27 21.67 -38.46
N ALA A 225 -18.33 21.67 -37.50
CA ALA A 225 -16.88 21.82 -37.79
C ALA A 225 -15.94 21.62 -36.57
N ASN A 226 -15.98 20.48 -35.87
CA ASN A 226 -15.06 20.18 -34.74
C ASN A 226 -15.06 21.20 -33.58
N ALA A 227 -16.08 22.04 -33.43
CA ALA A 227 -16.25 22.88 -32.25
C ALA A 227 -16.69 22.01 -31.04
N PRO A 228 -16.23 22.30 -29.81
CA PRO A 228 -16.72 21.61 -28.62
C PRO A 228 -18.23 21.70 -28.51
N GLN A 229 -18.92 20.58 -28.38
CA GLN A 229 -20.34 20.58 -28.05
C GLN A 229 -20.49 21.00 -26.59
N ILE A 230 -21.23 22.08 -26.36
CA ILE A 230 -21.60 22.49 -25.01
C ILE A 230 -23.00 21.99 -24.73
N ASP A 231 -23.11 21.10 -23.74
CA ASP A 231 -24.41 20.69 -23.21
C ASP A 231 -24.84 21.67 -22.11
N PHE A 232 -25.52 22.74 -22.51
CA PHE A 232 -26.02 23.76 -21.57
C PHE A 232 -27.01 23.19 -20.54
N TYR A 233 -27.51 21.97 -20.73
CA TYR A 233 -28.45 21.31 -19.82
C TYR A 233 -27.83 20.36 -18.80
N ALA A 234 -26.57 19.95 -18.97
CA ALA A 234 -25.98 18.87 -18.17
C ALA A 234 -24.84 19.35 -17.25
N GLU A 235 -24.37 20.56 -17.47
CA GLU A 235 -23.25 21.17 -16.76
C GLU A 235 -23.73 22.53 -16.23
N ASP A 236 -23.47 22.83 -14.96
CA ASP A 236 -23.85 24.06 -14.23
C ASP A 236 -23.25 25.33 -14.86
N ASN A 237 -23.80 25.72 -16.01
CA ASN A 237 -23.23 26.67 -16.94
C ASN A 237 -24.13 27.90 -17.06
N ASP A 238 -24.06 28.76 -16.04
CA ASP A 238 -24.79 30.03 -15.98
C ASP A 238 -24.42 31.02 -17.12
N LEU A 239 -25.29 32.00 -17.35
CA LEU A 239 -25.21 32.96 -18.46
C LEU A 239 -24.35 34.17 -18.09
N GLY A 240 -23.41 34.59 -18.95
CA GLY A 240 -22.49 35.69 -18.61
C GLY A 240 -22.43 36.83 -19.62
N GLN A 241 -23.10 36.73 -20.77
CA GLN A 241 -23.17 37.81 -21.75
C GLN A 241 -24.35 37.66 -22.74
N PHE A 242 -24.74 38.78 -23.32
CA PHE A 242 -25.70 38.91 -24.42
C PHE A 242 -25.03 39.50 -25.66
N ALA A 243 -25.51 39.15 -26.87
CA ALA A 243 -24.95 39.68 -28.10
C ALA A 243 -25.97 39.95 -29.21
N PHE A 244 -25.69 41.03 -29.95
CA PHE A 244 -26.24 41.28 -31.27
C PHE A 244 -25.23 40.86 -32.34
N TYR A 245 -25.73 40.20 -33.39
CA TYR A 245 -24.92 39.72 -34.50
C TYR A 245 -25.59 40.00 -35.86
N GLN A 246 -24.79 40.51 -36.80
CA GLN A 246 -25.15 40.57 -38.22
C GLN A 246 -24.06 39.90 -39.07
N ASP A 247 -24.45 38.90 -39.87
CA ASP A 247 -23.58 38.10 -40.73
C ASP A 247 -23.16 38.89 -41.98
N SER A 248 -21.86 38.95 -42.27
CA SER A 248 -21.33 39.68 -43.43
C SER A 248 -21.69 39.07 -44.79
N LYS A 249 -22.22 37.85 -44.83
CA LYS A 249 -22.78 37.23 -46.04
C LYS A 249 -24.22 37.67 -46.35
N ARG A 250 -24.84 38.46 -45.48
CA ARG A 250 -26.23 38.93 -45.61
C ARG A 250 -26.27 40.42 -45.40
N GLN A 251 -27.11 41.11 -46.17
CA GLN A 251 -27.37 42.52 -45.87
C GLN A 251 -28.31 42.59 -44.67
N GLY A 252 -28.39 43.71 -43.97
CA GLY A 252 -29.41 43.98 -42.97
C GLY A 252 -28.97 44.99 -41.92
N GLY A 253 -29.94 45.63 -41.28
CA GLY A 253 -29.67 46.59 -40.21
C GLY A 253 -30.85 46.82 -39.30
N LEU A 254 -30.56 46.98 -38.01
CA LEU A 254 -31.53 47.15 -36.94
C LEU A 254 -31.14 48.37 -36.11
N VAL A 255 -32.11 49.23 -35.85
CA VAL A 255 -31.96 50.33 -34.90
C VAL A 255 -32.56 49.86 -33.58
N ILE A 256 -31.80 49.97 -32.51
CA ILE A 256 -32.12 49.51 -31.16
C ILE A 256 -32.01 50.69 -30.20
N ASP A 257 -32.94 50.77 -29.25
CA ASP A 257 -32.96 51.77 -28.21
C ASP A 257 -33.44 51.16 -26.88
N ASN A 258 -33.22 51.87 -25.77
CA ASN A 258 -33.64 51.46 -24.43
C ASN A 258 -33.22 50.02 -24.09
N LEU A 259 -31.97 49.66 -24.33
CA LEU A 259 -31.48 48.31 -24.06
C LEU A 259 -31.26 48.14 -22.55
N VAL A 260 -32.10 47.31 -21.93
CA VAL A 260 -32.03 46.95 -20.52
C VAL A 260 -31.79 45.45 -20.39
N ILE A 261 -30.78 45.07 -19.62
CA ILE A 261 -30.48 43.71 -19.21
C ILE A 261 -30.46 43.75 -17.69
N LYS A 262 -31.40 43.07 -17.04
CA LYS A 262 -31.56 43.05 -15.59
C LYS A 262 -31.87 41.65 -15.07
N SER A 263 -31.75 41.42 -13.77
CA SER A 263 -32.24 40.19 -13.15
C SER A 263 -33.73 39.98 -13.46
N LEU A 264 -34.15 38.73 -13.66
CA LEU A 264 -35.56 38.40 -13.92
C LEU A 264 -36.40 38.51 -12.64
N VAL A 265 -35.78 38.33 -11.48
CA VAL A 265 -36.44 38.55 -10.19
C VAL A 265 -36.59 40.06 -10.00
N ALA A 266 -37.84 40.54 -9.94
CA ALA A 266 -38.15 41.95 -9.74
C ALA A 266 -37.46 42.46 -8.47
N GLU A 267 -36.86 43.67 -8.54
CA GLU A 267 -36.48 44.40 -7.33
C GLU A 267 -37.73 44.61 -6.49
N ILE A 268 -37.91 43.73 -5.51
CA ILE A 268 -38.77 43.94 -4.35
C ILE A 268 -38.23 45.22 -3.73
N GLY A 269 -39.07 46.25 -3.58
CA GLY A 269 -38.69 47.46 -2.86
C GLY A 269 -37.97 47.04 -1.59
N GLY A 270 -36.70 47.47 -1.46
CA GLY A 270 -35.74 46.83 -0.55
C GLY A 270 -36.34 46.58 0.82
N LEU A 271 -36.10 45.38 1.37
CA LEU A 271 -36.49 45.04 2.72
C LEU A 271 -35.97 46.14 3.64
N PRO A 272 -36.83 46.85 4.39
CA PRO A 272 -36.38 47.88 5.30
C PRO A 272 -35.50 47.26 6.38
N ALA A 273 -34.33 47.87 6.62
CA ALA A 273 -33.37 47.40 7.60
C ALA A 273 -34.01 47.28 8.99
N PRO A 274 -33.70 46.23 9.76
CA PRO A 274 -34.11 46.13 11.16
C PRO A 274 -33.51 47.30 11.95
N THR A 275 -34.20 47.82 12.97
CA THR A 275 -33.70 48.97 13.75
C THR A 275 -33.70 48.70 15.24
N GLU A 276 -33.11 49.59 16.03
CA GLU A 276 -33.08 49.48 17.49
C GLU A 276 -32.43 48.17 18.00
N LEU A 277 -31.48 47.61 17.23
CA LEU A 277 -30.75 46.43 17.67
C LEU A 277 -30.02 46.75 18.98
N SER A 278 -30.26 45.92 19.99
CA SER A 278 -29.60 45.95 21.27
C SER A 278 -29.00 44.59 21.57
N ALA A 279 -27.82 44.58 22.19
CA ALA A 279 -27.13 43.37 22.61
C ALA A 279 -26.89 43.45 24.12
N THR A 280 -27.28 42.41 24.85
CA THR A 280 -27.10 42.31 26.30
C THR A 280 -26.42 41.00 26.64
N ALA A 281 -25.27 41.06 27.31
CA ALA A 281 -24.63 39.86 27.83
C ALA A 281 -25.40 39.35 29.06
N ASP A 282 -26.11 38.23 28.89
CA ASP A 282 -26.88 37.59 29.96
C ASP A 282 -25.97 36.74 30.86
N SER A 283 -24.92 36.16 30.27
CA SER A 283 -23.88 35.41 30.98
C SER A 283 -22.55 35.48 30.25
N SER A 284 -21.53 34.85 30.82
CA SER A 284 -20.19 34.69 30.23
C SER A 284 -20.17 33.91 28.91
N ILE A 285 -21.24 33.18 28.57
CA ILE A 285 -21.38 32.39 27.34
C ILE A 285 -22.70 32.63 26.60
N GLN A 286 -23.41 33.73 26.92
CA GLN A 286 -24.70 34.02 26.30
C GLN A 286 -24.94 35.52 26.14
N ILE A 287 -25.31 35.95 24.93
CA ILE A 287 -25.75 37.31 24.63
C ILE A 287 -27.15 37.26 24.01
N SER A 288 -28.11 37.98 24.58
CA SER A 288 -29.42 38.20 23.96
C SER A 288 -29.43 39.48 23.13
N LEU A 289 -30.01 39.36 21.96
CA LEU A 289 -30.25 40.41 20.98
C LEU A 289 -31.75 40.67 20.89
N THR A 290 -32.12 41.94 20.78
CA THR A 290 -33.48 42.36 20.41
C THR A 290 -33.42 43.48 19.39
N TRP A 291 -34.33 43.51 18.43
CA TRP A 291 -34.46 44.60 17.46
C TRP A 291 -35.94 44.82 17.13
N THR A 292 -36.21 45.94 16.48
CA THR A 292 -37.51 46.27 15.89
C THR A 292 -37.52 45.77 14.45
N ASP A 293 -38.46 44.87 14.18
CA ASP A 293 -38.82 44.45 12.85
C ASP A 293 -39.48 45.61 12.09
N ASN A 294 -38.95 45.90 10.91
CA ASN A 294 -39.47 46.93 10.02
C ASN A 294 -39.99 46.36 8.70
N ALA A 295 -39.70 45.09 8.41
CA ALA A 295 -40.02 44.45 7.15
C ALA A 295 -41.35 43.70 7.32
N ASP A 296 -42.20 43.72 6.28
CA ASP A 296 -43.50 43.03 6.29
C ASP A 296 -43.51 41.85 5.29
N ALA A 297 -42.36 41.58 4.66
CA ALA A 297 -42.25 40.75 3.45
C ALA A 297 -40.95 39.93 3.39
N GLU A 298 -40.20 39.86 4.48
CA GLU A 298 -39.04 39.02 4.64
C GLU A 298 -39.45 37.56 4.82
N ASP A 299 -38.59 36.65 4.36
CA ASP A 299 -38.72 35.21 4.65
C ASP A 299 -37.97 34.86 5.94
N ALA A 300 -36.92 35.63 6.27
CA ALA A 300 -36.01 35.36 7.36
C ALA A 300 -35.25 36.60 7.85
N TYR A 301 -34.53 36.42 8.95
CA TYR A 301 -33.62 37.38 9.55
C TYR A 301 -32.23 36.76 9.71
N VAL A 302 -31.20 37.41 9.16
CA VAL A 302 -29.80 36.98 9.27
C VAL A 302 -29.10 37.78 10.37
N VAL A 303 -28.62 37.07 11.39
CA VAL A 303 -27.81 37.63 12.48
C VAL A 303 -26.34 37.43 12.17
N GLU A 304 -25.59 38.52 12.14
CA GLU A 304 -24.15 38.52 11.93
C GLU A 304 -23.41 38.99 13.18
N ARG A 305 -22.25 38.39 13.45
CA ARG A 305 -21.38 38.68 14.60
C ARG A 305 -19.92 38.83 14.16
N LYS A 306 -19.19 39.74 14.78
CA LYS A 306 -17.71 39.79 14.77
C LYS A 306 -17.15 39.83 16.19
N SER A 307 -15.93 39.34 16.38
CA SER A 307 -15.13 39.49 17.60
C SER A 307 -14.00 40.49 17.39
N GLY A 308 -13.93 41.56 18.19
CA GLY A 308 -12.87 42.56 18.08
C GLY A 308 -12.82 43.23 16.71
N SER A 309 -11.71 43.09 15.98
CA SER A 309 -11.48 43.69 14.66
C SER A 309 -11.67 42.71 13.48
N GLU A 310 -12.31 41.56 13.73
CA GLU A 310 -12.62 40.57 12.69
C GLU A 310 -13.76 41.04 11.78
N ASP A 311 -13.91 40.36 10.64
CA ASP A 311 -15.05 40.54 9.73
C ASP A 311 -16.32 39.91 10.33
N PHE A 312 -17.49 40.40 9.94
CA PHE A 312 -18.78 39.83 10.34
C PHE A 312 -18.98 38.44 9.71
N ALA A 313 -19.45 37.50 10.51
CA ALA A 313 -19.88 36.17 10.09
C ALA A 313 -21.32 35.91 10.52
N VAL A 314 -22.10 35.21 9.70
CA VAL A 314 -23.45 34.77 10.03
C VAL A 314 -23.40 33.77 11.19
N VAL A 315 -24.19 34.02 12.24
CA VAL A 315 -24.31 33.13 13.41
C VAL A 315 -25.69 32.52 13.57
N ALA A 316 -26.71 33.09 12.93
CA ALA A 316 -28.04 32.52 12.83
C ALA A 316 -28.82 33.08 11.65
N GLU A 317 -29.75 32.28 11.16
CA GLU A 317 -30.85 32.66 10.28
C GLU A 317 -32.14 32.30 11.02
N LEU A 318 -33.08 33.24 11.11
CA LEU A 318 -34.29 33.14 11.91
C LEU A 318 -35.50 33.29 10.99
N ASP A 319 -36.64 32.74 11.37
CA ASP A 319 -37.87 32.90 10.61
C ASP A 319 -38.29 34.39 10.50
N ALA A 320 -39.15 34.71 9.52
CA ALA A 320 -39.81 36.02 9.41
C ALA A 320 -40.47 36.49 10.72
N ASP A 321 -40.65 37.80 10.87
CA ASP A 321 -41.16 38.46 12.08
C ASP A 321 -40.30 38.25 13.36
N ALA A 322 -39.08 37.72 13.26
CA ALA A 322 -38.20 37.56 14.42
C ALA A 322 -37.73 38.93 14.94
N GLU A 323 -37.96 39.19 16.24
CA GLU A 323 -37.52 40.43 16.91
C GLU A 323 -36.40 40.20 17.95
N ALA A 324 -35.98 38.94 18.14
CA ALA A 324 -34.99 38.58 19.15
C ALA A 324 -34.21 37.32 18.80
N TYR A 325 -32.97 37.24 19.29
CA TYR A 325 -32.09 36.09 19.17
C TYR A 325 -31.22 35.95 20.41
N THR A 326 -30.89 34.72 20.80
CA THR A 326 -29.93 34.49 21.89
C THR A 326 -28.74 33.73 21.36
N ASP A 327 -27.58 34.38 21.30
CA ASP A 327 -26.32 33.78 20.87
C ASP A 327 -25.66 33.04 22.04
N GLY A 328 -25.63 31.71 21.96
CA GLY A 328 -24.93 30.82 22.90
C GLY A 328 -23.51 30.41 22.45
N GLY A 329 -23.06 30.86 21.29
CA GLY A 329 -21.75 30.52 20.70
C GLY A 329 -20.65 31.51 21.05
N VAL A 330 -20.77 32.22 22.17
CA VAL A 330 -19.86 33.29 22.62
C VAL A 330 -18.95 32.82 23.75
N LEU A 331 -17.76 33.41 23.85
CA LEU A 331 -16.77 33.10 24.88
C LEU A 331 -16.70 34.22 25.94
N PRO A 332 -16.26 33.91 27.17
CA PRO A 332 -16.14 34.89 28.26
C PRO A 332 -15.10 35.98 27.99
N GLU A 333 -15.34 37.17 28.52
CA GLU A 333 -14.43 38.34 28.42
C GLU A 333 -14.15 38.83 27.00
N ILE A 334 -15.01 38.46 26.04
CA ILE A 334 -14.91 38.89 24.65
C ILE A 334 -16.00 39.92 24.36
N THR A 335 -15.62 41.02 23.69
CA THR A 335 -16.58 41.95 23.12
C THR A 335 -16.99 41.46 21.74
N TYR A 336 -18.30 41.23 21.59
CA TYR A 336 -18.92 40.89 20.32
C TYR A 336 -19.74 42.06 19.81
N THR A 337 -19.64 42.29 18.50
CA THR A 337 -20.45 43.28 17.79
C THR A 337 -21.39 42.54 16.86
N TYR A 338 -22.68 42.88 16.90
CA TYR A 338 -23.73 42.26 16.10
C TYR A 338 -24.37 43.26 15.15
N ARG A 339 -24.89 42.76 14.05
CA ARG A 339 -25.85 43.44 13.18
C ARG A 339 -26.82 42.42 12.61
N VAL A 340 -28.01 42.87 12.26
CA VAL A 340 -29.09 42.00 11.78
C VAL A 340 -29.60 42.54 10.44
N LYS A 341 -29.91 41.65 9.51
CA LYS A 341 -30.54 41.95 8.22
C LYS A 341 -31.85 41.19 8.09
N ALA A 342 -32.86 41.80 7.48
CA ALA A 342 -34.04 41.08 6.99
C ALA A 342 -33.72 40.53 5.59
N THR A 343 -34.17 39.31 5.29
CA THR A 343 -33.85 38.62 4.04
C THR A 343 -35.07 37.93 3.46
N THR A 344 -35.20 37.95 2.15
CA THR A 344 -36.01 36.98 1.38
C THR A 344 -35.07 36.04 0.64
N SER A 345 -35.60 35.03 -0.03
CA SER A 345 -34.81 34.21 -0.96
C SER A 345 -34.13 35.03 -2.08
N ALA A 346 -34.51 36.30 -2.29
CA ALA A 346 -34.04 37.14 -3.39
C ALA A 346 -33.32 38.44 -2.98
N VAL A 347 -33.55 38.97 -1.77
CA VAL A 347 -33.10 40.30 -1.35
C VAL A 347 -32.68 40.29 0.12
N GLU A 348 -31.57 40.95 0.47
CA GLU A 348 -31.23 41.32 1.85
C GLU A 348 -31.46 42.83 2.08
N SER A 349 -31.88 43.21 3.28
CA SER A 349 -31.91 44.61 3.71
C SER A 349 -30.50 45.18 3.93
N ASP A 350 -30.38 46.50 4.01
CA ASP A 350 -29.25 47.11 4.73
C ASP A 350 -29.19 46.54 6.17
N PRO A 351 -28.00 46.42 6.78
CA PRO A 351 -27.89 45.96 8.16
C PRO A 351 -28.46 47.00 9.14
N SER A 352 -28.95 46.51 10.28
CA SER A 352 -29.31 47.32 11.43
C SER A 352 -28.14 48.18 11.94
N ASN A 353 -28.39 49.03 12.95
CA ASN A 353 -27.30 49.57 13.75
C ASN A 353 -26.45 48.43 14.34
N GLU A 354 -25.14 48.65 14.49
CA GLU A 354 -24.29 47.72 15.24
C GLU A 354 -24.63 47.81 16.74
N ALA A 355 -24.70 46.66 17.41
CA ALA A 355 -24.86 46.56 18.85
C ALA A 355 -23.72 45.74 19.46
N GLU A 356 -23.13 46.24 20.54
CA GLU A 356 -22.00 45.60 21.20
C GLU A 356 -22.37 45.13 22.60
N ALA A 357 -21.89 43.94 22.96
CA ALA A 357 -21.92 43.44 24.32
C ALA A 357 -20.59 42.74 24.65
N THR A 358 -20.10 42.98 25.87
CA THR A 358 -18.94 42.27 26.42
C THR A 358 -19.43 41.22 27.39
N THR A 359 -19.12 39.96 27.12
CA THR A 359 -19.42 38.86 28.05
C THR A 359 -18.60 39.02 29.34
N PRO A 360 -19.19 38.80 30.54
CA PRO A 360 -18.44 38.82 31.80
C PRO A 360 -17.45 37.65 31.92
N GLU A 361 -16.57 37.71 32.91
CA GLU A 361 -15.67 36.59 33.28
C GLU A 361 -16.48 35.35 33.69
N GLN A 362 -16.07 34.17 33.21
CA GLN A 362 -16.60 32.89 33.67
C GLN A 362 -15.97 32.55 35.03
N VAL A 363 -16.67 32.83 36.13
CA VAL A 363 -16.15 32.65 37.49
C VAL A 363 -16.28 31.20 37.97
N GLU A 364 -17.45 30.58 37.87
CA GLU A 364 -17.65 29.16 38.21
C GLU A 364 -17.17 28.26 37.06
N PRO A 365 -16.76 27.01 37.33
CA PRO A 365 -16.37 26.08 36.27
C PRO A 365 -17.54 25.81 35.32
N LEU A 366 -17.25 25.66 34.03
CA LEU A 366 -18.21 25.34 33.00
C LEU A 366 -17.58 24.39 31.98
N ILE A 367 -18.18 23.23 31.76
CA ILE A 367 -17.75 22.28 30.74
C ILE A 367 -18.45 22.63 29.42
N ILE A 368 -17.67 22.80 28.35
CA ILE A 368 -18.15 23.23 27.03
C ILE A 368 -17.95 22.18 25.93
N GLY A 369 -17.31 21.05 26.25
CA GLY A 369 -17.13 19.95 25.32
C GLY A 369 -16.61 18.69 26.00
N THR A 370 -16.96 17.54 25.43
CA THR A 370 -16.46 16.22 25.81
C THR A 370 -15.95 15.50 24.56
N ASP A 371 -14.97 14.61 24.70
CA ASP A 371 -14.45 13.80 23.60
C ASP A 371 -14.07 12.40 24.12
N THR A 372 -14.42 11.36 23.35
CA THR A 372 -14.14 9.95 23.67
C THR A 372 -14.19 9.09 22.40
N GLN A 373 -13.64 7.87 22.47
CA GLN A 373 -13.86 6.86 21.44
C GLN A 373 -15.20 6.14 21.67
N GLU A 374 -16.09 6.20 20.69
CA GLU A 374 -17.47 5.67 20.82
C GLU A 374 -17.52 4.14 21.01
N LEU A 375 -16.69 3.37 20.28
CA LEU A 375 -16.62 1.92 20.35
C LEU A 375 -15.19 1.44 20.63
N VAL A 376 -15.03 0.59 21.64
CA VAL A 376 -13.74 0.10 22.13
C VAL A 376 -13.80 -1.41 22.32
N VAL A 377 -12.71 -2.10 22.02
CA VAL A 377 -12.61 -3.56 22.27
C VAL A 377 -12.45 -3.83 23.75
N ALA A 378 -13.16 -4.83 24.27
CA ALA A 378 -13.13 -5.24 25.67
C ALA A 378 -11.69 -5.48 26.17
N GLY A 379 -11.37 -4.94 27.34
CA GLY A 379 -10.04 -5.05 27.95
C GLY A 379 -8.99 -4.06 27.42
N ASN A 380 -9.29 -3.33 26.34
CA ASN A 380 -8.41 -2.28 25.82
C ASN A 380 -8.64 -0.94 26.54
N THR A 381 -7.69 -0.04 26.39
CA THR A 381 -7.78 1.32 26.91
C THR A 381 -8.39 2.28 25.90
N THR A 382 -9.21 3.20 26.39
CA THR A 382 -9.71 4.37 25.67
C THR A 382 -9.39 5.64 26.47
N PHE A 383 -9.74 6.81 25.95
CA PHE A 383 -9.69 8.06 26.68
C PHE A 383 -11.06 8.71 26.75
N ALA A 384 -11.25 9.53 27.79
CA ALA A 384 -12.27 10.55 27.81
C ALA A 384 -11.61 11.88 28.16
N SER A 385 -12.06 12.97 27.55
CA SER A 385 -11.55 14.31 27.83
C SER A 385 -12.65 15.35 27.85
N VAL A 386 -12.36 16.48 28.49
CA VAL A 386 -13.25 17.64 28.55
C VAL A 386 -12.52 18.93 28.23
N THR A 387 -13.25 19.86 27.62
CA THR A 387 -12.87 21.27 27.54
C THR A 387 -13.71 22.04 28.55
N SER A 388 -13.06 22.79 29.44
CA SER A 388 -13.73 23.58 30.47
C SER A 388 -13.20 25.01 30.55
N LEU A 389 -14.09 25.93 30.89
CA LEU A 389 -13.84 27.33 31.22
C LEU A 389 -14.04 27.56 32.72
N GLY A 390 -13.47 28.63 33.25
CA GLY A 390 -13.64 29.02 34.66
C GLY A 390 -12.40 29.68 35.23
N ARG A 391 -12.57 30.40 36.35
CA ARG A 391 -11.42 31.00 37.04
C ARG A 391 -10.47 29.92 37.55
N GLU A 392 -9.19 30.07 37.23
CA GLU A 392 -8.13 29.18 37.68
C GLU A 392 -7.85 29.29 39.20
N PRO A 393 -7.38 28.22 39.86
CA PRO A 393 -7.10 26.90 39.31
C PRO A 393 -8.34 26.02 39.16
N LEU A 394 -8.51 25.41 37.98
CA LEU A 394 -9.46 24.31 37.76
C LEU A 394 -8.86 22.98 38.23
N THR A 395 -9.66 22.19 38.94
CA THR A 395 -9.32 20.83 39.39
C THR A 395 -10.34 19.84 38.85
N TYR A 396 -9.88 18.63 38.50
CA TYR A 396 -10.69 17.61 37.85
C TYR A 396 -10.72 16.37 38.73
N GLN A 397 -11.85 15.67 38.75
CA GLN A 397 -11.93 14.30 39.25
C GLN A 397 -12.89 13.51 38.37
N TRP A 398 -12.38 12.46 37.74
CA TRP A 398 -13.16 11.53 36.95
C TRP A 398 -13.77 10.42 37.82
N TYR A 399 -14.95 9.95 37.43
CA TYR A 399 -15.72 8.91 38.12
C TYR A 399 -16.26 7.90 37.11
N ASN A 400 -16.42 6.65 37.54
CA ASN A 400 -17.19 5.67 36.80
C ASN A 400 -18.70 5.85 37.09
N GLY A 401 -19.53 5.49 36.12
CA GLY A 401 -20.99 5.43 36.27
C GLY A 401 -21.72 6.69 35.84
N GLN A 402 -22.87 6.92 36.49
CA GLN A 402 -23.78 8.01 36.13
C GLN A 402 -23.32 9.35 36.73
N SER A 403 -23.51 10.44 35.99
CA SER A 403 -23.11 11.78 36.41
C SER A 403 -23.73 12.16 37.76
N GLY A 404 -22.91 12.75 38.62
CA GLY A 404 -23.26 13.12 39.99
C GLY A 404 -23.02 12.03 41.04
N ASP A 405 -22.83 10.75 40.67
CA ASP A 405 -22.45 9.69 41.62
C ASP A 405 -20.94 9.72 41.88
N THR A 406 -20.57 10.12 43.09
CA THR A 406 -19.16 10.29 43.51
C THR A 406 -18.59 9.09 44.26
N SER A 407 -19.30 7.96 44.29
CA SER A 407 -18.91 6.79 45.07
C SER A 407 -17.74 5.98 44.48
N ASP A 408 -17.47 6.13 43.18
CA ASP A 408 -16.43 5.38 42.45
C ASP A 408 -15.49 6.29 41.63
N PRO A 409 -14.53 7.00 42.28
CA PRO A 409 -13.57 7.86 41.61
C PRO A 409 -12.50 7.05 40.84
N ILE A 410 -12.20 7.46 39.62
CA ILE A 410 -11.08 6.90 38.85
C ILE A 410 -9.76 7.41 39.44
N GLY A 411 -8.99 6.48 40.00
CA GLY A 411 -7.68 6.78 40.59
C GLY A 411 -6.72 7.41 39.57
N GLY A 412 -6.14 8.57 39.91
CA GLY A 412 -5.24 9.32 39.02
C GLY A 412 -5.94 10.13 37.91
N GLY A 413 -7.27 10.03 37.78
CA GLY A 413 -8.08 10.82 36.85
C GLY A 413 -8.27 12.25 37.36
N THR A 414 -7.21 13.04 37.44
CA THR A 414 -7.22 14.41 37.98
C THR A 414 -6.87 15.50 36.95
N GLY A 415 -6.82 15.14 35.67
CA GLY A 415 -6.61 16.08 34.55
C GLY A 415 -7.89 16.31 33.74
N SER A 416 -7.79 17.20 32.75
CA SER A 416 -8.84 17.42 31.74
C SER A 416 -9.07 16.21 30.82
N SER A 417 -8.22 15.19 30.90
CA SER A 417 -8.42 13.89 30.27
C SER A 417 -8.08 12.74 31.22
N VAL A 418 -8.65 11.57 30.94
CA VAL A 418 -8.39 10.33 31.66
C VAL A 418 -8.27 9.16 30.68
N THR A 419 -7.35 8.23 30.96
CA THR A 419 -7.26 6.93 30.28
C THR A 419 -8.08 5.91 31.05
N ILE A 420 -8.93 5.17 30.34
CA ILE A 420 -9.93 4.26 30.89
C ILE A 420 -9.64 2.87 30.35
N THR A 421 -9.46 1.88 31.22
CA THR A 421 -9.41 0.48 30.80
C THR A 421 -10.84 -0.05 30.76
N THR A 422 -11.28 -0.49 29.59
CA THR A 422 -12.65 -1.01 29.41
C THR A 422 -12.78 -2.41 30.01
N THR A 423 -13.98 -2.72 30.49
CA THR A 423 -14.33 -4.08 30.95
C THR A 423 -14.85 -4.90 29.76
N ASN A 424 -15.68 -5.92 30.00
CA ASN A 424 -16.40 -6.66 28.96
C ASN A 424 -17.87 -6.20 28.81
N GLN A 425 -18.22 -5.04 29.38
CA GLN A 425 -19.55 -4.46 29.28
C GLN A 425 -19.46 -2.97 29.01
N ASP A 426 -20.49 -2.44 28.35
CA ASP A 426 -20.74 -1.01 28.22
C ASP A 426 -20.61 -0.33 29.58
N MET A 427 -19.92 0.81 29.58
CA MET A 427 -19.71 1.60 30.79
C MET A 427 -19.94 3.08 30.49
N SER A 428 -19.98 3.87 31.55
CA SER A 428 -19.99 5.31 31.44
C SER A 428 -19.00 5.92 32.40
N VAL A 429 -18.47 7.07 32.04
CA VAL A 429 -17.63 7.90 32.90
C VAL A 429 -18.14 9.32 32.89
N TRP A 430 -17.75 10.10 33.90
CA TRP A 430 -18.05 11.53 33.94
C TRP A 430 -16.98 12.25 34.77
N VAL A 431 -16.89 13.56 34.65
CA VAL A 431 -15.92 14.37 35.39
C VAL A 431 -16.58 15.51 36.13
N ARG A 432 -16.11 15.76 37.36
CA ARG A 432 -16.38 16.99 38.10
C ARG A 432 -15.22 17.95 37.94
N VAL A 433 -15.49 19.15 37.45
CA VAL A 433 -14.55 20.27 37.39
C VAL A 433 -14.86 21.23 38.54
N THR A 434 -13.88 21.56 39.37
CA THR A 434 -14.07 22.39 40.57
C THR A 434 -13.04 23.51 40.63
N ASN A 435 -13.45 24.68 41.10
CA ASN A 435 -12.57 25.77 41.52
C ASN A 435 -13.04 26.36 42.86
N SER A 436 -12.48 27.50 43.28
CA SER A 436 -12.86 28.16 44.54
C SER A 436 -14.30 28.69 44.59
N SER A 437 -14.93 28.85 43.44
CA SER A 437 -16.24 29.49 43.29
C SER A 437 -17.37 28.48 43.12
N GLY A 438 -17.10 27.28 42.62
CA GLY A 438 -18.12 26.23 42.47
C GLY A 438 -17.60 24.98 41.78
N SER A 439 -18.52 24.16 41.28
CA SER A 439 -18.23 22.95 40.52
C SER A 439 -19.22 22.74 39.38
N SER A 440 -18.77 22.15 38.29
CA SER A 440 -19.59 21.71 37.16
C SER A 440 -19.31 20.23 36.88
N ASP A 441 -20.37 19.47 36.66
CA ASP A 441 -20.31 18.04 36.33
C ASP A 441 -20.59 17.88 34.83
N SER A 442 -19.84 17.02 34.15
CA SER A 442 -20.16 16.63 32.77
C SER A 442 -21.38 15.72 32.75
N ASP A 443 -22.05 15.62 31.60
CA ASP A 443 -22.92 14.49 31.36
C ASP A 443 -22.13 13.17 31.42
N SER A 444 -22.85 12.06 31.60
CA SER A 444 -22.26 10.73 31.48
C SER A 444 -21.84 10.47 30.05
N ILE A 445 -20.55 10.27 29.86
CA ILE A 445 -19.94 9.86 28.60
C ILE A 445 -20.09 8.35 28.50
N ALA A 446 -20.92 7.88 27.57
CA ALA A 446 -21.09 6.46 27.31
C ALA A 446 -19.91 5.91 26.50
N ILE A 447 -19.41 4.74 26.89
CA ILE A 447 -18.34 4.01 26.20
C ILE A 447 -18.92 2.66 25.81
N LYS A 448 -19.11 2.43 24.51
CA LYS A 448 -19.54 1.14 24.00
C LYS A 448 -18.38 0.18 23.97
N VAL A 449 -18.61 -1.02 24.49
CA VAL A 449 -17.59 -2.05 24.57
C VAL A 449 -18.00 -3.24 23.73
N HIS A 450 -17.14 -3.60 22.80
CA HIS A 450 -17.31 -4.78 21.95
C HIS A 450 -16.44 -5.93 22.44
N GLU A 451 -17.05 -7.10 22.66
CA GLU A 451 -16.32 -8.34 22.90
C GLU A 451 -16.11 -9.03 21.54
N PRO A 452 -14.86 -9.15 21.05
CA PRO A 452 -14.59 -9.73 19.75
C PRO A 452 -15.14 -11.15 19.60
N ILE A 453 -15.77 -11.43 18.47
CA ILE A 453 -16.31 -12.74 18.15
C ILE A 453 -15.57 -13.40 16.99
N THR A 454 -15.66 -14.73 16.92
CA THR A 454 -15.20 -15.51 15.77
C THR A 454 -16.40 -16.15 15.07
N THR A 455 -16.54 -15.86 13.78
CA THR A 455 -17.63 -16.37 12.93
C THR A 455 -17.04 -17.28 11.85
N VAL A 456 -17.44 -18.55 11.82
CA VAL A 456 -17.08 -19.47 10.73
C VAL A 456 -18.17 -19.46 9.67
N VAL A 457 -17.82 -19.15 8.43
CA VAL A 457 -18.74 -19.03 7.29
C VAL A 457 -18.56 -20.19 6.30
N ASN A 458 -19.67 -20.68 5.74
CA ASN A 458 -19.72 -21.89 4.92
C ASN A 458 -19.99 -21.62 3.43
N ASN A 459 -20.36 -20.39 3.09
CA ASN A 459 -20.64 -19.96 1.72
C ASN A 459 -20.45 -18.45 1.56
N ALA A 460 -20.49 -17.97 0.31
CA ALA A 460 -20.25 -16.56 -0.02
C ALA A 460 -21.27 -15.60 0.61
N ALA A 461 -22.55 -15.99 0.73
CA ALA A 461 -23.58 -15.14 1.33
C ALA A 461 -23.32 -14.93 2.84
N GLU A 462 -22.94 -15.99 3.56
CA GLU A 462 -22.53 -15.89 4.97
C GLU A 462 -21.27 -15.03 5.13
N LEU A 463 -20.32 -15.12 4.19
CA LEU A 463 -19.12 -14.27 4.17
C LEU A 463 -19.47 -12.79 4.00
N GLU A 464 -20.32 -12.45 3.02
CA GLU A 464 -20.77 -11.08 2.77
C GLU A 464 -21.50 -10.51 3.98
N GLU A 465 -22.40 -11.27 4.60
CA GLU A 465 -23.12 -10.87 5.83
C GLU A 465 -22.14 -10.64 6.99
N ALA A 466 -21.20 -11.57 7.20
CA ALA A 466 -20.20 -11.46 8.27
C ALA A 466 -19.29 -10.24 8.08
N ILE A 467 -18.85 -9.94 6.85
CA ILE A 467 -18.04 -8.75 6.56
C ILE A 467 -18.86 -7.48 6.83
N SER A 468 -20.12 -7.43 6.38
CA SER A 468 -20.97 -6.24 6.52
C SER A 468 -21.34 -5.89 7.97
N THR A 469 -21.22 -6.85 8.88
CA THR A 469 -21.59 -6.71 10.30
C THR A 469 -20.41 -6.76 11.26
N ALA A 470 -19.18 -6.94 10.74
CA ALA A 470 -17.98 -7.05 11.56
C ALA A 470 -17.68 -5.78 12.35
N LEU A 471 -17.40 -5.95 13.63
CA LEU A 471 -16.97 -4.90 14.55
C LEU A 471 -15.50 -5.06 14.92
N LEU A 472 -14.97 -4.09 15.67
CA LEU A 472 -13.55 -4.01 16.02
C LEU A 472 -13.03 -5.31 16.65
N GLY A 473 -12.00 -5.91 16.07
CA GLY A 473 -11.40 -7.14 16.60
C GLY A 473 -12.06 -8.44 16.15
N ASP A 474 -13.19 -8.40 15.44
CA ASP A 474 -13.86 -9.61 14.98
C ASP A 474 -13.02 -10.42 14.00
N THR A 475 -13.24 -11.73 14.03
CA THR A 475 -12.57 -12.70 13.15
C THR A 475 -13.59 -13.47 12.34
N ILE A 476 -13.44 -13.45 11.02
CA ILE A 476 -14.26 -14.19 10.05
C ILE A 476 -13.39 -15.31 9.47
N LEU A 477 -13.84 -16.56 9.59
CA LEU A 477 -13.10 -17.73 9.14
C LEU A 477 -13.86 -18.48 8.05
N LEU A 478 -13.24 -18.66 6.89
CA LEU A 478 -13.74 -19.53 5.84
C LEU A 478 -13.63 -20.99 6.31
N LYS A 479 -14.72 -21.75 6.19
CA LYS A 479 -14.74 -23.20 6.48
C LYS A 479 -13.72 -23.94 5.61
N ASN A 480 -13.03 -24.92 6.19
CA ASN A 480 -12.10 -25.78 5.46
C ASN A 480 -12.74 -26.39 4.20
N GLY A 481 -12.00 -26.39 3.10
CA GLY A 481 -12.46 -26.90 1.80
C GLY A 481 -12.02 -26.03 0.63
N THR A 482 -12.52 -26.37 -0.55
CA THR A 482 -12.29 -25.62 -1.79
C THR A 482 -13.41 -24.60 -2.00
N TRP A 483 -13.01 -23.36 -2.26
CA TRP A 483 -13.87 -22.23 -2.57
C TRP A 483 -13.58 -21.76 -3.99
N GLU A 484 -14.47 -22.11 -4.91
CA GLU A 484 -14.30 -21.86 -6.34
C GLU A 484 -14.96 -20.54 -6.74
N ASN A 485 -14.25 -19.71 -7.53
CA ASN A 485 -14.73 -18.42 -8.05
C ASN A 485 -15.21 -17.44 -6.95
N LEU A 486 -14.56 -17.44 -5.78
CA LEU A 486 -14.93 -16.60 -4.66
C LEU A 486 -14.35 -15.19 -4.80
N VAL A 487 -15.24 -14.20 -4.91
CA VAL A 487 -14.88 -12.78 -4.93
C VAL A 487 -15.09 -12.21 -3.53
N ILE A 488 -14.00 -11.89 -2.84
CA ILE A 488 -14.03 -11.37 -1.48
C ILE A 488 -13.89 -9.85 -1.53
N GLN A 489 -14.92 -9.12 -1.11
CA GLN A 489 -14.87 -7.67 -0.90
C GLN A 489 -14.75 -7.37 0.59
N PHE A 490 -13.52 -7.37 1.10
CA PHE A 490 -13.24 -7.15 2.51
C PHE A 490 -13.10 -5.65 2.81
N THR A 491 -14.23 -4.98 2.99
CA THR A 491 -14.30 -3.55 3.32
C THR A 491 -14.78 -3.33 4.75
N ALA A 492 -13.93 -2.77 5.62
CA ALA A 492 -14.29 -2.45 7.00
C ALA A 492 -13.32 -1.43 7.64
N GLU A 493 -13.69 -0.89 8.79
CA GLU A 493 -12.93 0.11 9.54
C GLU A 493 -12.49 -0.43 10.91
N GLY A 494 -11.30 -1.03 10.95
CA GLY A 494 -10.66 -1.44 12.20
C GLY A 494 -9.87 -0.32 12.89
N ASN A 495 -9.20 -0.65 13.99
CA ASN A 495 -8.15 0.20 14.57
C ASN A 495 -6.98 -0.66 15.07
N GLU A 496 -5.89 -0.03 15.52
CA GLU A 496 -4.69 -0.77 15.95
C GLU A 496 -4.96 -1.77 17.08
N ALA A 497 -5.90 -1.46 17.96
CA ALA A 497 -6.25 -2.27 19.11
C ALA A 497 -7.32 -3.35 18.79
N GLY A 498 -8.01 -3.21 17.65
CA GLY A 498 -9.14 -4.05 17.22
C GLY A 498 -9.13 -4.23 15.70
N LYS A 499 -8.11 -4.94 15.20
CA LYS A 499 -7.99 -5.29 13.78
C LYS A 499 -9.06 -6.33 13.40
N ILE A 500 -9.73 -6.13 12.28
CA ILE A 500 -10.73 -7.07 11.78
C ILE A 500 -10.01 -8.10 10.90
N THR A 501 -10.24 -9.38 11.16
CA THR A 501 -9.49 -10.48 10.53
C THR A 501 -10.38 -11.33 9.66
N LEU A 502 -9.93 -11.62 8.43
CA LEU A 502 -10.48 -12.64 7.54
C LEU A 502 -9.42 -13.73 7.35
N GLY A 503 -9.78 -15.01 7.43
CA GLY A 503 -8.84 -16.08 7.12
C GLY A 503 -9.43 -17.47 7.04
N ALA A 504 -8.59 -18.49 7.06
CA ALA A 504 -9.01 -19.90 7.08
C ALA A 504 -9.33 -20.38 8.50
N GLU A 505 -10.34 -21.25 8.65
CA GLU A 505 -10.62 -21.96 9.91
C GLU A 505 -9.41 -22.77 10.38
N THR A 506 -8.76 -23.47 9.46
CA THR A 506 -7.47 -24.15 9.69
C THR A 506 -6.49 -23.69 8.62
N ALA A 507 -5.31 -23.24 9.03
CA ALA A 507 -4.35 -22.65 8.11
C ALA A 507 -3.92 -23.62 7.00
N GLY A 508 -3.96 -23.16 5.74
CA GLY A 508 -3.67 -23.97 4.57
C GLY A 508 -4.75 -25.00 4.19
N ARG A 509 -5.91 -25.01 4.87
CA ARG A 509 -7.03 -25.93 4.56
C ARG A 509 -8.20 -25.26 3.83
N VAL A 510 -8.01 -24.01 3.41
CA VAL A 510 -8.94 -23.28 2.53
C VAL A 510 -8.20 -22.99 1.22
N SER A 511 -8.64 -23.67 0.16
CA SER A 511 -8.09 -23.51 -1.20
C SER A 511 -9.06 -22.67 -2.03
N LEU A 512 -8.57 -21.55 -2.55
CA LEU A 512 -9.24 -20.64 -3.46
C LEU A 512 -8.86 -21.03 -4.89
N THR A 513 -9.84 -21.40 -5.70
CA THR A 513 -9.64 -21.86 -7.08
C THR A 513 -10.53 -21.09 -8.04
N GLY A 514 -10.34 -21.29 -9.35
CA GLY A 514 -11.11 -20.58 -10.37
C GLY A 514 -10.81 -19.08 -10.36
N GLU A 515 -11.79 -18.22 -10.64
CA GLU A 515 -11.62 -16.76 -10.73
C GLU A 515 -11.69 -16.05 -9.35
N SER A 516 -11.17 -16.71 -8.31
CA SER A 516 -11.19 -16.18 -6.95
C SER A 516 -10.27 -14.96 -6.80
N ARG A 517 -10.69 -13.96 -6.03
CA ARG A 517 -9.97 -12.68 -5.82
C ARG A 517 -10.36 -11.99 -4.52
N ILE A 518 -9.51 -11.08 -4.05
CA ILE A 518 -9.70 -10.33 -2.80
C ILE A 518 -9.48 -8.83 -3.03
N GLU A 519 -10.48 -8.04 -2.66
CA GLU A 519 -10.42 -6.59 -2.59
C GLU A 519 -10.46 -6.13 -1.13
N ILE A 520 -9.47 -5.33 -0.70
CA ILE A 520 -9.34 -4.85 0.67
C ILE A 520 -9.55 -3.33 0.67
N GLY A 521 -10.55 -2.83 1.39
CA GLY A 521 -10.84 -1.39 1.49
C GLY A 521 -11.05 -0.95 2.94
N GLY A 522 -10.58 0.24 3.31
CA GLY A 522 -10.68 0.75 4.68
C GLY A 522 -9.38 0.62 5.46
N ARG A 523 -9.42 0.27 6.76
CA ARG A 523 -8.22 0.30 7.60
C ARG A 523 -8.11 -0.82 8.62
N HIS A 524 -6.86 -1.16 9.00
CA HIS A 524 -6.55 -2.12 10.06
C HIS A 524 -7.20 -3.51 9.85
N LEU A 525 -7.17 -3.98 8.60
CA LEU A 525 -7.71 -5.27 8.18
C LEU A 525 -6.60 -6.30 8.03
N VAL A 526 -6.88 -7.56 8.34
CA VAL A 526 -5.93 -8.68 8.21
C VAL A 526 -6.54 -9.79 7.37
N VAL A 527 -5.87 -10.21 6.31
CA VAL A 527 -6.19 -11.43 5.54
C VAL A 527 -5.12 -12.47 5.80
N ARG A 528 -5.49 -13.68 6.20
CA ARG A 528 -4.53 -14.73 6.55
C ARG A 528 -4.90 -16.15 6.16
N ASP A 529 -3.88 -16.99 6.00
CA ASP A 529 -3.96 -18.46 6.06
C ASP A 529 -4.64 -19.15 4.86
N LEU A 530 -4.87 -18.41 3.77
CA LEU A 530 -5.51 -18.89 2.54
C LEU A 530 -4.49 -19.46 1.56
N SER A 531 -4.94 -20.32 0.65
CA SER A 531 -4.14 -20.83 -0.47
C SER A 531 -4.86 -20.56 -1.79
N PHE A 532 -4.15 -20.08 -2.81
CA PHE A 532 -4.61 -19.97 -4.19
C PHE A 532 -3.90 -21.00 -5.05
N GLU A 533 -4.66 -21.84 -5.75
CA GLU A 533 -4.11 -23.03 -6.43
C GLU A 533 -4.63 -23.17 -7.86
N GLY A 534 -3.70 -23.40 -8.79
CA GLY A 534 -3.99 -23.87 -10.15
C GLY A 534 -4.47 -22.80 -11.11
N ALA A 535 -4.60 -23.18 -12.38
CA ALA A 535 -4.99 -22.25 -13.44
C ALA A 535 -6.47 -21.85 -13.38
N TYR A 536 -6.80 -20.68 -13.94
CA TYR A 536 -8.17 -20.16 -13.97
C TYR A 536 -8.58 -19.58 -15.33
N SER A 537 -9.88 -19.44 -15.58
CA SER A 537 -10.45 -19.03 -16.88
C SER A 537 -10.46 -17.52 -17.16
N GLY A 538 -9.92 -16.72 -16.24
CA GLY A 538 -9.98 -15.25 -16.24
C GLY A 538 -9.01 -14.57 -17.22
N ASN A 539 -8.96 -13.23 -17.15
CA ASN A 539 -8.16 -12.39 -18.04
C ASN A 539 -7.25 -11.44 -17.20
N ASP A 540 -6.97 -10.22 -17.69
CA ASP A 540 -6.13 -9.20 -17.04
C ASP A 540 -6.61 -8.81 -15.61
N ASP A 541 -6.30 -9.67 -14.64
CA ASP A 541 -6.83 -9.59 -13.27
C ASP A 541 -5.75 -9.21 -12.24
N GLU A 542 -6.16 -8.43 -11.24
CA GLU A 542 -5.43 -8.25 -9.97
C GLU A 542 -6.04 -9.22 -8.94
N VAL A 543 -5.27 -10.20 -8.46
CA VAL A 543 -5.84 -11.27 -7.61
C VAL A 543 -6.09 -10.80 -6.18
N ILE A 544 -5.13 -10.11 -5.56
CA ILE A 544 -5.28 -9.45 -4.27
C ILE A 544 -4.98 -7.97 -4.44
N GLN A 545 -5.95 -7.11 -4.16
CA GLN A 545 -5.80 -5.66 -4.29
C GLN A 545 -6.11 -4.96 -2.95
N PHE A 546 -5.21 -4.06 -2.56
CA PHE A 546 -5.35 -3.18 -1.38
C PHE A 546 -6.22 -1.95 -1.68
N ARG A 547 -7.30 -2.16 -2.42
CA ARG A 547 -8.37 -1.19 -2.66
C ARG A 547 -9.68 -1.92 -2.98
N GLN A 548 -10.80 -1.25 -2.73
CA GLN A 548 -12.11 -1.59 -3.26
C GLN A 548 -12.55 -0.47 -4.21
N GLY A 549 -12.75 -0.78 -5.49
CA GLY A 549 -12.90 0.24 -6.52
C GLY A 549 -11.72 1.23 -6.58
N SER A 550 -11.93 2.43 -7.17
CA SER A 550 -10.88 3.45 -7.30
C SER A 550 -10.75 4.39 -6.11
N GLY A 551 -11.78 4.50 -5.25
CA GLY A 551 -11.86 5.51 -4.19
C GLY A 551 -11.58 5.00 -2.78
N ASN A 552 -11.69 3.69 -2.53
CA ASN A 552 -11.56 3.12 -1.19
C ASN A 552 -10.24 2.34 -1.06
N LEU A 553 -9.18 3.03 -0.64
CA LEU A 553 -7.85 2.45 -0.47
C LEU A 553 -7.71 1.77 0.90
N ALA A 554 -6.87 0.73 0.97
CA ALA A 554 -6.53 0.09 2.24
C ALA A 554 -5.42 0.86 2.96
N HIS A 555 -5.54 1.03 4.28
CA HIS A 555 -4.52 1.64 5.13
C HIS A 555 -4.24 0.80 6.37
N ASN A 556 -2.97 0.62 6.75
CA ASN A 556 -2.59 -0.20 7.91
C ASN A 556 -3.12 -1.66 7.84
N CYS A 557 -3.32 -2.19 6.63
CA CYS A 557 -3.85 -3.53 6.40
C CYS A 557 -2.71 -4.54 6.16
N ARG A 558 -2.99 -5.83 6.38
CA ARG A 558 -1.99 -6.90 6.31
C ARG A 558 -2.51 -8.11 5.55
N VAL A 559 -1.73 -8.60 4.60
CA VAL A 559 -1.89 -9.92 3.98
C VAL A 559 -0.75 -10.79 4.49
N THR A 560 -1.06 -11.92 5.13
CA THR A 560 -0.04 -12.75 5.77
C THR A 560 -0.30 -14.25 5.69
N ASN A 561 0.74 -15.08 5.71
CA ASN A 561 0.60 -16.53 5.77
C ASN A 561 -0.26 -17.09 4.62
N ILE A 562 -0.10 -16.57 3.39
CA ILE A 562 -0.84 -17.03 2.19
C ILE A 562 0.11 -17.79 1.24
N SER A 563 -0.43 -18.74 0.48
CA SER A 563 0.27 -19.35 -0.65
C SER A 563 -0.46 -19.07 -1.96
N MET A 564 0.29 -18.81 -3.03
CA MET A 564 -0.18 -18.73 -4.41
C MET A 564 0.74 -19.60 -5.27
N VAL A 565 0.19 -20.66 -5.82
CA VAL A 565 0.96 -21.71 -6.52
C VAL A 565 0.35 -21.94 -7.88
N ASP A 566 1.12 -21.64 -8.92
CA ASP A 566 0.77 -21.85 -10.32
C ASP A 566 -0.63 -21.25 -10.66
N TYR A 567 -1.00 -20.18 -9.94
CA TYR A 567 -2.31 -19.52 -10.02
C TYR A 567 -2.34 -18.47 -11.13
N VAL A 568 -2.44 -18.95 -12.37
CA VAL A 568 -2.31 -18.13 -13.59
C VAL A 568 -3.48 -18.38 -14.56
N PRO A 569 -3.84 -17.40 -15.41
CA PRO A 569 -4.85 -17.62 -16.44
C PRO A 569 -4.46 -18.76 -17.40
N GLU A 570 -5.40 -19.67 -17.68
CA GLU A 570 -5.23 -20.73 -18.70
C GLU A 570 -4.93 -20.15 -20.09
N THR A 571 -5.37 -18.92 -20.33
CA THR A 571 -5.20 -18.18 -21.58
C THR A 571 -3.78 -17.65 -21.77
N GLY A 572 -2.96 -17.62 -20.70
CA GLY A 572 -1.69 -16.90 -20.67
C GLY A 572 -1.85 -15.38 -20.62
N ALA A 573 -3.07 -14.88 -20.31
CA ALA A 573 -3.32 -13.46 -20.11
C ALA A 573 -2.45 -12.89 -18.98
N LYS A 574 -2.28 -11.57 -19.00
CA LYS A 574 -1.48 -10.89 -17.99
C LYS A 574 -2.17 -11.00 -16.64
N THR A 575 -1.44 -11.13 -15.53
CA THR A 575 -2.03 -11.03 -14.19
C THR A 575 -1.08 -10.38 -13.20
N VAL A 576 -1.64 -9.81 -12.14
CA VAL A 576 -0.90 -9.30 -11.00
C VAL A 576 -1.42 -10.01 -9.76
N TRP A 577 -0.55 -10.70 -9.03
CA TRP A 577 -0.99 -11.43 -7.84
C TRP A 577 -1.32 -10.53 -6.67
N VAL A 578 -0.47 -9.53 -6.38
CA VAL A 578 -0.71 -8.58 -5.28
C VAL A 578 -0.46 -7.14 -5.72
N SER A 579 -1.48 -6.30 -5.59
CA SER A 579 -1.42 -4.86 -5.85
C SER A 579 -1.60 -4.07 -4.55
N LEU A 580 -0.53 -3.42 -4.10
CA LEU A 580 -0.51 -2.53 -2.96
C LEU A 580 -0.88 -1.09 -3.37
N TYR A 581 -1.84 -0.52 -2.64
CA TYR A 581 -2.27 0.88 -2.70
C TYR A 581 -2.34 1.45 -1.27
N GLY A 582 -2.68 2.73 -1.12
CA GLY A 582 -2.88 3.36 0.19
C GLY A 582 -1.59 3.51 0.98
N THR A 583 -1.63 3.35 2.31
CA THR A 583 -0.45 3.57 3.18
C THR A 583 -0.33 2.52 4.28
N ASN A 584 0.90 2.28 4.75
CA ASN A 584 1.24 1.46 5.91
C ASN A 584 0.76 0.00 5.84
N ASN A 585 0.53 -0.51 4.63
CA ASN A 585 0.15 -1.90 4.40
C ASN A 585 1.36 -2.85 4.47
N ARG A 586 1.08 -4.12 4.78
CA ARG A 586 2.09 -5.17 4.92
C ARG A 586 1.71 -6.44 4.15
N VAL A 587 2.67 -7.01 3.43
CA VAL A 587 2.57 -8.35 2.81
C VAL A 587 3.70 -9.20 3.36
N ASP A 588 3.37 -10.24 4.13
CA ASP A 588 4.40 -11.00 4.81
C ASP A 588 4.14 -12.49 5.00
N HIS A 589 5.19 -13.30 5.16
CA HIS A 589 5.08 -14.76 5.34
C HIS A 589 4.25 -15.43 4.22
N CYS A 590 4.31 -14.91 2.99
CA CYS A 590 3.61 -15.49 1.85
C CYS A 590 4.55 -16.31 0.95
N TYR A 591 3.98 -17.29 0.23
CA TYR A 591 4.71 -18.11 -0.74
C TYR A 591 4.12 -17.92 -2.13
N PHE A 592 4.94 -17.44 -3.04
CA PHE A 592 4.57 -17.13 -4.41
C PHE A 592 5.42 -18.00 -5.35
N LYS A 593 4.81 -19.02 -5.97
CA LYS A 593 5.50 -19.95 -6.87
C LYS A 593 4.80 -20.07 -8.21
N GLY A 594 5.54 -19.89 -9.31
CA GLY A 594 5.06 -20.18 -10.67
C GLY A 594 4.14 -19.10 -11.26
N HIS A 595 4.47 -17.82 -11.04
CA HIS A 595 3.81 -16.71 -11.73
C HIS A 595 4.36 -16.56 -13.16
N ASP A 596 4.03 -17.53 -14.01
CA ASP A 596 4.70 -17.74 -15.30
C ASP A 596 3.92 -17.18 -16.51
N VAL A 597 3.33 -16.01 -16.31
CA VAL A 597 2.67 -15.20 -17.34
C VAL A 597 3.12 -13.74 -17.22
N LEU A 598 2.77 -12.92 -18.21
CA LEU A 598 3.06 -11.48 -18.18
C LEU A 598 2.41 -10.82 -16.95
N GLY A 599 3.10 -9.87 -16.32
CA GLY A 599 2.59 -9.09 -15.19
C GLY A 599 3.40 -9.27 -13.91
N VAL A 600 3.30 -8.30 -13.00
CA VAL A 600 4.17 -8.24 -11.82
C VAL A 600 3.61 -9.13 -10.70
N THR A 601 4.46 -9.87 -9.98
CA THR A 601 3.96 -10.70 -8.86
C THR A 601 3.44 -9.84 -7.71
N VAL A 602 4.24 -8.86 -7.26
CA VAL A 602 3.84 -7.86 -6.26
C VAL A 602 4.16 -6.47 -6.78
N VAL A 603 3.15 -5.61 -6.91
CA VAL A 603 3.30 -4.23 -7.37
C VAL A 603 2.86 -3.25 -6.28
N VAL A 604 3.62 -2.16 -6.13
CA VAL A 604 3.23 -1.01 -5.32
C VAL A 604 2.88 0.15 -6.24
N TRP A 605 1.64 0.60 -6.15
CA TRP A 605 1.12 1.76 -6.88
C TRP A 605 1.22 3.00 -5.99
N LEU A 606 1.81 4.09 -6.51
CA LEU A 606 2.05 5.30 -5.72
C LEU A 606 0.83 6.23 -5.74
N GLY A 607 0.53 6.80 -4.57
CA GLY A 607 -0.38 7.95 -4.44
C GLY A 607 0.38 9.27 -4.28
N ASP A 608 -0.32 10.31 -3.82
CA ASP A 608 0.24 11.66 -3.64
C ASP A 608 1.21 11.80 -2.46
N SER A 609 1.26 10.81 -1.57
CA SER A 609 2.12 10.78 -0.39
C SER A 609 2.88 9.45 -0.30
N PRO A 610 4.06 9.41 0.35
CA PRO A 610 4.79 8.16 0.57
C PRO A 610 3.93 7.13 1.30
N ASN A 611 4.00 5.88 0.87
CA ASN A 611 3.11 4.83 1.35
C ASN A 611 3.64 4.11 2.60
N ASP A 612 4.96 4.09 2.86
CA ASP A 612 5.55 3.41 4.02
C ASP A 612 5.09 1.93 4.15
N HIS A 613 4.90 1.25 3.01
CA HIS A 613 4.56 -0.18 2.97
C HIS A 613 5.72 -1.08 3.39
N ARG A 614 5.40 -2.30 3.82
CA ARG A 614 6.39 -3.34 4.13
C ARG A 614 6.09 -4.66 3.42
N ILE A 615 7.09 -5.22 2.75
CA ILE A 615 7.01 -6.53 2.09
C ILE A 615 8.09 -7.41 2.70
N ASP A 616 7.73 -8.37 3.55
CA ASP A 616 8.73 -9.07 4.36
C ASP A 616 8.50 -10.55 4.66
N HIS A 617 9.57 -11.32 4.84
CA HIS A 617 9.49 -12.77 5.10
C HIS A 617 8.69 -13.55 4.04
N ASN A 618 8.60 -13.04 2.80
CA ASN A 618 7.97 -13.77 1.70
C ASN A 618 9.00 -14.65 0.98
N HIS A 619 8.53 -15.70 0.32
CA HIS A 619 9.34 -16.53 -0.56
C HIS A 619 8.76 -16.50 -1.98
N PHE A 620 9.53 -15.95 -2.90
CA PHE A 620 9.28 -15.96 -4.32
C PHE A 620 10.11 -17.08 -4.95
N ALA A 621 9.47 -18.04 -5.60
CA ALA A 621 10.11 -19.25 -6.07
C ALA A 621 9.75 -19.56 -7.53
N ASP A 622 10.72 -20.12 -8.25
CA ASP A 622 10.55 -20.81 -9.54
C ASP A 622 9.71 -20.03 -10.55
N ARG A 623 10.03 -18.74 -10.73
CA ARG A 623 9.43 -17.95 -11.80
C ARG A 623 10.20 -18.16 -13.09
N MET A 624 9.57 -18.77 -14.09
CA MET A 624 10.19 -19.06 -15.38
C MET A 624 10.48 -17.79 -16.19
N SER A 625 11.46 -17.90 -17.10
CA SER A 625 11.85 -16.80 -17.96
C SER A 625 10.77 -16.42 -18.97
N GLY A 626 10.44 -15.12 -19.01
CA GLY A 626 9.58 -14.49 -20.01
C GLY A 626 10.27 -14.22 -21.35
N GLY A 627 11.47 -14.77 -21.58
CA GLY A 627 12.19 -14.61 -22.85
C GLY A 627 12.73 -13.19 -23.10
N GLY A 628 12.87 -12.37 -22.06
CA GLY A 628 13.36 -11.00 -22.15
C GLY A 628 12.29 -9.96 -22.50
N GLU A 629 11.02 -10.32 -22.46
CA GLU A 629 9.91 -9.37 -22.52
C GLU A 629 9.83 -8.55 -21.23
N ASN A 630 9.53 -7.25 -21.34
CA ASN A 630 9.37 -6.35 -20.20
C ASN A 630 8.00 -6.58 -19.53
N GLY A 631 7.97 -6.56 -18.19
CA GLY A 631 6.73 -6.77 -17.44
C GLY A 631 6.69 -8.11 -16.70
N TRP A 632 7.82 -8.80 -16.59
CA TRP A 632 7.97 -10.08 -15.90
C TRP A 632 8.65 -9.89 -14.53
N GLU A 633 8.64 -8.67 -13.98
CA GLU A 633 9.26 -8.34 -12.71
C GLU A 633 8.57 -9.05 -11.54
N THR A 634 9.31 -9.54 -10.55
CA THR A 634 8.69 -10.16 -9.36
C THR A 634 8.16 -9.09 -8.43
N ILE A 635 8.96 -8.06 -8.14
CA ILE A 635 8.50 -6.89 -7.38
C ILE A 635 8.69 -5.64 -8.22
N ARG A 636 7.68 -4.76 -8.27
CA ARG A 636 7.81 -3.42 -8.83
C ARG A 636 7.26 -2.35 -7.90
N ILE A 637 8.03 -1.30 -7.62
CA ILE A 637 7.63 -0.21 -6.71
C ILE A 637 7.59 1.11 -7.47
N GLY A 638 6.39 1.50 -7.90
CA GLY A 638 6.14 2.67 -8.74
C GLY A 638 6.21 2.38 -10.24
N THR A 639 6.16 3.46 -11.03
CA THR A 639 6.29 3.46 -12.49
C THR A 639 7.24 4.57 -12.92
N SER A 640 7.57 4.65 -14.21
CA SER A 640 8.37 5.76 -14.72
C SER A 640 7.67 7.12 -14.55
N GLU A 641 6.33 7.17 -14.63
CA GLU A 641 5.57 8.43 -14.60
C GLU A 641 5.67 9.16 -13.26
N ASN A 642 5.78 8.39 -12.17
CA ASN A 642 5.85 8.90 -10.79
C ASN A 642 7.19 8.60 -10.12
N SER A 643 8.23 8.33 -10.90
CA SER A 643 9.51 7.82 -10.36
C SER A 643 10.26 8.79 -9.45
N MET A 644 9.95 10.08 -9.54
CA MET A 644 10.55 11.11 -8.68
C MET A 644 9.82 11.26 -7.33
N SER A 645 8.69 10.58 -7.15
CA SER A 645 7.96 10.53 -5.89
C SER A 645 8.62 9.60 -4.89
N ASN A 646 8.60 9.98 -3.62
CA ASN A 646 9.06 9.13 -2.53
C ASN A 646 8.00 8.08 -2.19
N SER A 647 8.40 6.81 -2.09
CA SER A 647 7.53 5.70 -1.71
C SER A 647 7.78 5.26 -0.27
N ARG A 648 9.06 5.19 0.14
CA ARG A 648 9.51 4.70 1.46
C ARG A 648 9.07 3.27 1.78
N THR A 649 8.84 2.47 0.74
CA THR A 649 8.53 1.05 0.89
C THR A 649 9.78 0.31 1.39
N THR A 650 9.59 -0.57 2.38
CA THR A 650 10.64 -1.47 2.88
C THR A 650 10.38 -2.88 2.37
N VAL A 651 11.37 -3.46 1.69
CA VAL A 651 11.39 -4.87 1.26
C VAL A 651 12.47 -5.57 2.05
N ASP A 652 12.10 -6.34 3.08
CA ASP A 652 13.07 -6.97 3.97
C ASP A 652 12.85 -8.45 4.29
N TYR A 653 13.93 -9.21 4.50
CA TYR A 653 13.88 -10.63 4.86
C TYR A 653 13.14 -11.54 3.87
N ASN A 654 13.08 -11.19 2.57
CA ASN A 654 12.45 -12.05 1.57
C ASN A 654 13.46 -13.00 0.90
N LEU A 655 13.00 -14.19 0.55
CA LEU A 655 13.76 -15.19 -0.19
C LEU A 655 13.30 -15.23 -1.66
N PHE A 656 14.25 -15.15 -2.60
CA PHE A 656 14.04 -15.27 -4.04
C PHE A 656 14.84 -16.47 -4.56
N THR A 657 14.18 -17.58 -4.84
CA THR A 657 14.80 -18.79 -5.38
C THR A 657 14.43 -18.98 -6.85
N ARG A 658 15.44 -19.04 -7.73
CA ARG A 658 15.24 -19.31 -9.17
C ARG A 658 14.14 -18.44 -9.80
N VAL A 659 14.21 -17.15 -9.49
CA VAL A 659 13.33 -16.15 -10.06
C VAL A 659 13.98 -15.61 -11.33
N ASP A 660 13.46 -16.07 -12.48
CA ASP A 660 14.12 -15.93 -13.79
C ASP A 660 13.28 -15.15 -14.81
N GLY A 661 12.15 -14.57 -14.37
CA GLY A 661 11.16 -13.86 -15.20
C GLY A 661 11.79 -12.92 -16.22
N GLU A 662 12.62 -11.99 -15.77
CA GLU A 662 13.38 -11.10 -16.62
C GLU A 662 14.63 -10.56 -15.90
N ILE A 663 15.34 -9.61 -16.52
CA ILE A 663 16.53 -9.02 -15.93
C ILE A 663 16.21 -8.28 -14.62
N GLU A 664 15.01 -7.74 -14.42
CA GLU A 664 14.62 -7.05 -13.18
C GLU A 664 13.83 -8.00 -12.26
N ILE A 665 14.49 -8.68 -11.31
CA ILE A 665 13.80 -9.42 -10.24
C ILE A 665 12.97 -8.44 -9.40
N ILE A 666 13.64 -7.38 -8.96
CA ILE A 666 13.03 -6.22 -8.34
C ILE A 666 13.29 -5.01 -9.23
N SER A 667 12.22 -4.29 -9.58
CA SER A 667 12.28 -3.03 -10.33
C SER A 667 11.82 -1.88 -9.45
N ASN A 668 12.78 -1.19 -8.85
CA ASN A 668 12.54 0.04 -8.09
C ASN A 668 12.32 1.20 -9.05
N LYS A 669 11.14 1.83 -8.98
CA LYS A 669 10.76 2.96 -9.83
C LYS A 669 10.20 4.10 -8.98
N SER A 670 10.84 4.39 -7.84
CA SER A 670 10.45 5.45 -6.90
C SER A 670 11.57 5.74 -5.88
N GLY A 671 11.46 6.84 -5.14
CA GLY A 671 12.49 7.30 -4.20
C GLY A 671 12.36 6.73 -2.77
N GLU A 672 13.49 6.73 -2.06
CA GLU A 672 13.61 6.45 -0.61
C GLU A 672 13.18 5.05 -0.16
N ASN A 673 13.16 4.06 -1.05
CA ASN A 673 12.88 2.68 -0.69
C ASN A 673 14.08 2.01 -0.01
N ILE A 674 13.80 1.01 0.82
CA ILE A 674 14.79 0.24 1.57
C ILE A 674 14.67 -1.23 1.17
N TYR A 675 15.76 -1.82 0.71
CA TYR A 675 15.89 -3.25 0.40
C TYR A 675 16.94 -3.86 1.31
N ARG A 676 16.54 -4.70 2.26
CA ARG A 676 17.50 -5.24 3.24
C ARG A 676 17.28 -6.69 3.65
N TYR A 677 18.35 -7.40 3.97
CA TYR A 677 18.30 -8.78 4.45
C TYR A 677 17.57 -9.77 3.52
N ASN A 678 17.41 -9.43 2.24
CA ASN A 678 16.83 -10.35 1.26
C ASN A 678 17.90 -11.32 0.74
N ALA A 679 17.49 -12.54 0.39
CA ALA A 679 18.35 -13.55 -0.21
C ALA A 679 17.92 -13.87 -1.64
N PHE A 680 18.83 -13.73 -2.60
CA PHE A 680 18.64 -14.08 -4.01
C PHE A 680 19.48 -15.32 -4.31
N VAL A 681 18.83 -16.47 -4.42
CA VAL A 681 19.49 -17.78 -4.59
C VAL A 681 19.22 -18.30 -6.00
N GLU A 682 20.28 -18.44 -6.79
CA GLU A 682 20.24 -18.96 -8.15
C GLU A 682 19.25 -18.20 -9.07
N SER A 683 18.92 -16.93 -8.79
CA SER A 683 17.91 -16.18 -9.57
C SER A 683 18.53 -15.42 -10.75
N GLN A 684 17.95 -15.56 -11.94
CA GLN A 684 18.49 -14.99 -13.20
C GLN A 684 18.06 -13.54 -13.46
N GLY A 685 18.49 -12.62 -12.60
CA GLY A 685 18.25 -11.18 -12.77
C GLY A 685 18.91 -10.36 -11.68
N THR A 686 18.49 -9.11 -11.55
CA THR A 686 19.08 -8.12 -10.64
C THR A 686 18.05 -7.47 -9.73
N LEU A 687 18.50 -7.01 -8.56
CA LEU A 687 17.84 -5.94 -7.83
C LEU A 687 18.17 -4.64 -8.55
N THR A 688 17.17 -4.04 -9.20
CA THR A 688 17.38 -2.90 -10.08
C THR A 688 16.81 -1.63 -9.49
N LEU A 689 17.69 -0.69 -9.15
CA LEU A 689 17.36 0.70 -8.92
C LEU A 689 17.11 1.36 -10.28
N ARG A 690 15.93 1.12 -10.87
CA ARG A 690 15.64 1.45 -12.28
C ARG A 690 15.34 2.94 -12.48
N HIS A 691 14.54 3.50 -11.58
CA HIS A 691 14.25 4.92 -11.47
C HIS A 691 14.07 5.31 -9.99
N GLY A 692 14.06 6.61 -9.71
CA GLY A 692 13.95 7.15 -8.35
C GLY A 692 15.29 7.19 -7.62
N ASN A 693 15.37 8.00 -6.56
CA ASN A 693 16.63 8.39 -5.92
C ASN A 693 16.64 8.02 -4.42
N ARG A 694 17.80 8.12 -3.76
CA ARG A 694 17.96 7.97 -2.30
C ARG A 694 17.50 6.61 -1.75
N CYS A 695 17.55 5.57 -2.57
CA CYS A 695 17.25 4.20 -2.12
C CYS A 695 18.43 3.59 -1.36
N THR A 696 18.13 2.72 -0.39
CA THR A 696 19.12 1.96 0.39
C THR A 696 19.01 0.47 0.08
N VAL A 697 20.12 -0.15 -0.29
CA VAL A 697 20.27 -1.60 -0.51
C VAL A 697 21.31 -2.10 0.49
N ASP A 698 20.85 -2.68 1.59
CA ASP A 698 21.64 -2.97 2.78
C ASP A 698 21.57 -4.45 3.17
N SER A 699 22.71 -5.11 3.34
CA SER A 699 22.75 -6.44 3.97
C SER A 699 21.98 -7.53 3.20
N ASN A 700 21.89 -7.43 1.86
CA ASN A 700 21.30 -8.48 1.02
C ASN A 700 22.35 -9.52 0.61
N THR A 701 21.91 -10.76 0.37
CA THR A 701 22.78 -11.87 -0.04
C THR A 701 22.42 -12.35 -1.45
N PHE A 702 23.39 -12.41 -2.37
CA PHE A 702 23.24 -12.92 -3.73
C PHE A 702 24.09 -14.18 -3.92
N ILE A 703 23.44 -15.34 -3.95
CA ILE A 703 24.05 -16.66 -4.04
C ILE A 703 23.79 -17.25 -5.43
N GLY A 704 24.72 -17.02 -6.36
CA GLY A 704 24.57 -17.47 -7.74
C GLY A 704 24.94 -18.93 -7.99
N ARG A 705 25.85 -19.51 -7.18
CA ARG A 705 26.39 -20.88 -7.36
C ARG A 705 26.88 -21.17 -8.78
N ASN A 706 27.41 -20.14 -9.44
CA ASN A 706 27.86 -20.16 -10.83
C ASN A 706 26.75 -20.51 -11.85
N ARG A 707 25.47 -20.44 -11.46
CA ARG A 707 24.36 -20.56 -12.40
C ARG A 707 24.41 -19.38 -13.36
N ALA A 708 24.35 -19.67 -14.65
CA ALA A 708 24.38 -18.67 -15.70
C ALA A 708 23.28 -17.61 -15.51
N GLU A 709 23.59 -16.38 -15.92
CA GLU A 709 22.68 -15.25 -15.89
C GLU A 709 22.22 -14.81 -14.48
N THR A 710 22.90 -15.27 -13.42
CA THR A 710 22.69 -14.75 -12.07
C THR A 710 23.32 -13.37 -11.93
N GLY A 711 22.54 -12.42 -11.41
CA GLY A 711 22.94 -11.02 -11.29
C GLY A 711 23.20 -10.57 -9.86
N GLY A 712 23.31 -9.26 -9.70
CA GLY A 712 23.43 -8.58 -8.41
C GLY A 712 22.61 -7.30 -8.40
N ILE A 713 23.26 -6.15 -8.28
CA ILE A 713 22.60 -4.84 -8.15
C ILE A 713 22.86 -3.98 -9.37
N ARG A 714 21.80 -3.37 -9.91
CA ARG A 714 21.90 -2.36 -10.97
C ARG A 714 21.51 -0.98 -10.44
N VAL A 715 22.37 0.02 -10.66
CA VAL A 715 22.28 1.35 -10.05
C VAL A 715 22.11 2.43 -11.12
N ILE A 716 20.94 3.08 -11.11
CA ILE A 716 20.56 4.21 -11.98
C ILE A 716 19.90 5.25 -11.07
N GLY A 717 20.19 6.54 -11.26
CA GLY A 717 19.67 7.62 -10.40
C GLY A 717 20.64 8.03 -9.29
N GLU A 718 20.15 8.82 -8.33
CA GLU A 718 21.02 9.60 -7.46
C GLU A 718 20.98 9.18 -5.99
N ASP A 719 22.11 9.37 -5.30
CA ASP A 719 22.28 9.31 -3.84
C ASP A 719 21.92 7.96 -3.20
N HIS A 720 22.20 6.86 -3.90
CA HIS A 720 21.94 5.51 -3.40
C HIS A 720 22.98 5.03 -2.38
N LEU A 721 22.54 4.26 -1.39
CA LEU A 721 23.42 3.53 -0.48
C LEU A 721 23.38 2.04 -0.83
N ILE A 722 24.53 1.46 -1.18
CA ILE A 722 24.69 0.03 -1.50
C ILE A 722 25.74 -0.56 -0.55
N ILE A 723 25.27 -1.12 0.56
CA ILE A 723 26.10 -1.37 1.74
C ILE A 723 25.90 -2.75 2.34
N ASN A 724 26.94 -3.31 2.98
CA ASN A 724 26.88 -4.61 3.68
C ASN A 724 26.38 -5.80 2.84
N ASN A 725 26.29 -5.70 1.50
CA ASN A 725 25.75 -6.80 0.69
C ASN A 725 26.83 -7.88 0.47
N TYR A 726 26.40 -9.14 0.40
CA TYR A 726 27.26 -10.29 0.16
C TYR A 726 26.92 -10.94 -1.19
N PHE A 727 27.92 -11.13 -2.03
CA PHE A 727 27.80 -11.76 -3.34
C PHE A 727 28.71 -12.99 -3.40
N HIS A 728 28.15 -14.13 -3.82
CA HIS A 728 28.91 -15.36 -3.98
C HIS A 728 28.50 -16.12 -5.23
N GLY A 729 29.47 -16.36 -6.12
CA GLY A 729 29.27 -17.19 -7.30
C GLY A 729 28.23 -16.64 -8.29
N THR A 730 27.98 -15.34 -8.32
CA THR A 730 27.12 -14.73 -9.37
C THR A 730 27.86 -14.67 -10.70
N THR A 731 27.15 -14.60 -11.82
CA THR A 731 27.76 -14.63 -13.15
C THR A 731 27.59 -13.33 -13.94
N ALA A 732 27.60 -12.19 -13.23
CA ALA A 732 27.62 -10.86 -13.83
C ALA A 732 26.55 -10.65 -14.93
N ARG A 733 25.29 -11.01 -14.65
CA ARG A 733 24.15 -10.88 -15.59
C ARG A 733 24.11 -9.55 -16.34
N ASP A 734 24.40 -8.46 -15.64
CA ASP A 734 24.39 -7.10 -16.18
C ASP A 734 25.80 -6.51 -16.29
N GLY A 735 26.78 -7.34 -16.68
CA GLY A 735 28.18 -6.95 -16.87
C GLY A 735 29.05 -7.08 -15.61
N ALA A 736 28.48 -6.82 -14.42
CA ALA A 736 29.14 -6.98 -13.13
C ALA A 736 28.18 -7.45 -12.02
N ALA A 737 28.70 -7.71 -10.82
CA ALA A 737 27.88 -7.94 -9.63
C ALA A 737 27.18 -6.66 -9.14
N ILE A 738 27.85 -5.50 -9.24
CA ILE A 738 27.23 -4.17 -9.09
C ILE A 738 27.51 -3.35 -10.36
N THR A 739 26.46 -2.90 -11.02
CA THR A 739 26.57 -2.16 -12.29
C THR A 739 26.07 -0.73 -12.12
N VAL A 740 26.94 0.25 -12.33
CA VAL A 740 26.69 1.69 -12.16
C VAL A 740 26.52 2.36 -13.51
N TYR A 741 25.32 2.83 -13.83
CA TYR A 741 24.96 3.23 -15.20
C TYR A 741 25.31 4.67 -15.56
N ALA A 742 25.74 4.84 -16.81
CA ALA A 742 25.73 6.13 -17.49
C ALA A 742 24.29 6.56 -17.84
N GLY A 743 24.09 7.87 -18.01
CA GLY A 743 22.77 8.48 -18.24
C GLY A 743 22.60 9.14 -19.60
N VAL A 744 21.34 9.36 -19.97
CA VAL A 744 20.95 10.17 -21.13
C VAL A 744 20.94 11.66 -20.73
N PRO A 745 21.50 12.57 -21.55
CA PRO A 745 21.43 14.01 -21.27
C PRO A 745 19.98 14.51 -21.22
N ASN A 746 19.63 15.27 -20.17
CA ASN A 746 18.25 15.73 -19.93
C ASN A 746 17.22 14.59 -20.02
N SER A 747 17.54 13.47 -19.36
CA SER A 747 16.82 12.21 -19.47
C SER A 747 15.31 12.37 -19.22
N PRO A 748 14.44 11.89 -20.13
CA PRO A 748 13.03 11.66 -19.84
C PRO A 748 12.83 10.71 -18.66
N LEU A 749 11.68 10.79 -17.97
CA LEU A 749 11.40 9.97 -16.79
C LEU A 749 11.43 8.45 -17.04
N ASN A 750 11.11 8.02 -18.26
CA ASN A 750 11.15 6.62 -18.68
C ASN A 750 12.52 6.15 -19.18
N GLU A 751 13.53 7.02 -19.21
CA GLU A 751 14.89 6.71 -19.68
C GLU A 751 15.88 6.50 -18.51
N TYR A 752 17.18 6.64 -18.76
CA TYR A 752 18.26 6.37 -17.81
C TYR A 752 18.84 7.67 -17.27
N PHE A 753 18.75 7.89 -15.96
CA PHE A 753 19.49 8.94 -15.27
C PHE A 753 20.88 8.41 -14.89
N ALA A 754 21.91 9.23 -15.06
CA ALA A 754 23.26 8.79 -14.68
C ALA A 754 23.30 8.55 -13.18
N ALA A 755 24.08 7.55 -12.76
CA ALA A 755 24.27 7.30 -11.36
C ALA A 755 25.13 8.42 -10.73
N HIS A 756 24.59 9.16 -9.78
CA HIS A 756 25.33 10.24 -9.10
C HIS A 756 25.30 10.04 -7.59
N GLY A 757 26.42 10.34 -6.91
CA GLY A 757 26.47 10.34 -5.45
C GLY A 757 26.31 8.98 -4.76
N ALA A 758 26.29 7.87 -5.50
CA ALA A 758 26.10 6.56 -4.90
C ALA A 758 27.29 6.16 -4.01
N THR A 759 26.99 5.55 -2.86
CA THR A 759 27.99 4.99 -1.95
C THR A 759 27.92 3.47 -1.97
N ILE A 760 29.00 2.82 -2.41
CA ILE A 760 29.17 1.37 -2.49
C ILE A 760 30.23 0.98 -1.47
N ALA A 761 29.80 0.55 -0.28
CA ALA A 761 30.73 0.32 0.82
C ALA A 761 30.45 -0.92 1.66
N PHE A 762 31.49 -1.52 2.23
CA PHE A 762 31.38 -2.71 3.08
C PHE A 762 30.69 -3.90 2.42
N ASN A 763 30.70 -4.00 1.08
CA ASN A 763 30.19 -5.19 0.40
C ASN A 763 31.28 -6.27 0.31
N THR A 764 30.87 -7.53 0.27
CA THR A 764 31.77 -8.69 0.10
C THR A 764 31.43 -9.41 -1.20
N PHE A 765 32.46 -9.70 -1.99
CA PHE A 765 32.38 -10.48 -3.22
C PHE A 765 33.32 -11.68 -3.10
N VAL A 766 32.80 -12.89 -3.31
CA VAL A 766 33.56 -14.14 -3.24
C VAL A 766 33.23 -15.01 -4.44
N ASP A 767 34.25 -15.42 -5.18
CA ASP A 767 34.13 -16.40 -6.28
C ASP A 767 33.09 -16.04 -7.35
N ASN A 768 32.79 -14.75 -7.52
CA ASN A 768 31.92 -14.26 -8.59
C ASN A 768 32.61 -14.42 -9.96
N GLN A 769 31.85 -14.83 -10.97
CA GLN A 769 32.33 -14.89 -12.36
C GLN A 769 32.14 -13.53 -13.02
N GLY A 770 33.20 -12.99 -13.62
CA GLY A 770 33.22 -11.68 -14.28
C GLY A 770 33.64 -10.54 -13.36
N ALA A 771 33.33 -9.30 -13.76
CA ALA A 771 33.67 -8.11 -12.98
C ALA A 771 32.78 -8.00 -11.73
N LEU A 772 33.31 -7.39 -10.67
CA LEU A 772 32.58 -7.17 -9.42
C LEU A 772 31.84 -5.83 -9.47
N ILE A 773 32.49 -4.79 -10.00
CA ILE A 773 31.90 -3.46 -10.18
C ILE A 773 32.16 -2.97 -11.60
N GLU A 774 31.13 -2.50 -12.28
CA GLU A 774 31.26 -1.77 -13.55
C GLU A 774 30.82 -0.32 -13.36
N ILE A 775 31.70 0.63 -13.70
CA ILE A 775 31.41 2.07 -13.64
C ILE A 775 31.12 2.59 -15.06
N ALA A 776 30.05 3.38 -15.17
CA ALA A 776 29.57 3.96 -16.42
C ALA A 776 29.09 2.91 -17.45
N ALA A 777 28.43 1.86 -16.96
CA ALA A 777 27.85 0.84 -17.81
C ALA A 777 26.92 1.46 -18.86
N GLY A 778 27.01 0.93 -20.09
CA GLY A 778 26.22 1.40 -21.23
C GLY A 778 26.62 2.78 -21.78
N TYR A 779 27.74 3.36 -21.35
CA TYR A 779 28.25 4.62 -21.91
C TYR A 779 28.53 4.49 -23.42
N GLY A 780 28.07 5.47 -24.21
CA GLY A 780 28.17 5.46 -25.67
C GLY A 780 27.06 4.68 -26.38
N GLU A 781 26.19 3.98 -25.66
CA GLU A 781 25.05 3.25 -26.20
C GLU A 781 23.72 3.98 -25.92
N ARG A 782 22.74 3.85 -26.82
CA ARG A 782 21.37 4.40 -26.64
C ARG A 782 21.37 5.86 -26.13
N ASP A 783 22.23 6.70 -26.71
CA ASP A 783 22.44 8.11 -26.37
C ASP A 783 22.93 8.40 -24.93
N ARG A 784 23.32 7.37 -24.16
CA ARG A 784 23.90 7.53 -22.83
C ARG A 784 25.31 8.11 -22.94
N THR A 785 25.42 9.39 -22.63
CA THR A 785 26.66 10.18 -22.75
C THR A 785 26.98 11.00 -21.50
N VAL A 786 26.17 10.87 -20.45
CA VAL A 786 26.44 11.45 -19.13
C VAL A 786 27.12 10.39 -18.26
N LEU A 787 28.38 10.63 -17.89
CA LEU A 787 29.13 9.74 -17.01
C LEU A 787 28.62 9.86 -15.55
N PRO A 788 28.67 8.77 -14.76
CA PRO A 788 28.48 8.82 -13.31
C PRO A 788 29.42 9.81 -12.62
N MET A 789 29.01 10.34 -11.46
CA MET A 789 29.76 11.40 -10.77
C MET A 789 29.65 11.23 -9.25
N ASN A 790 30.71 11.60 -8.52
CA ASN A 790 30.80 11.52 -7.05
C ASN A 790 30.45 10.13 -6.46
N ILE A 791 30.80 9.03 -7.13
CA ILE A 791 30.63 7.67 -6.60
C ILE A 791 31.72 7.42 -5.56
N THR A 792 31.31 6.90 -4.41
CA THR A 792 32.22 6.46 -3.35
C THR A 792 32.26 4.95 -3.32
N VAL A 793 33.44 4.36 -3.56
CA VAL A 793 33.68 2.91 -3.45
C VAL A 793 34.70 2.66 -2.35
N ALA A 794 34.24 2.14 -1.22
CA ALA A 794 35.09 2.03 -0.04
C ALA A 794 34.89 0.78 0.81
N ASN A 795 35.96 0.27 1.43
CA ASN A 795 35.90 -0.80 2.42
C ASN A 795 35.23 -2.09 1.91
N ASN A 796 35.25 -2.36 0.60
CA ASN A 796 34.71 -3.60 0.04
C ASN A 796 35.75 -4.72 0.05
N LEU A 797 35.32 -5.97 0.29
CA LEU A 797 36.13 -7.17 0.13
C LEU A 797 35.90 -7.77 -1.26
N MET A 798 36.95 -7.82 -2.09
CA MET A 798 36.93 -8.36 -3.45
C MET A 798 37.87 -9.56 -3.53
N ALA A 799 37.33 -10.78 -3.54
CA ALA A 799 38.15 -11.98 -3.37
C ALA A 799 37.75 -13.15 -4.26
N GLN A 800 38.76 -13.95 -4.60
CA GLN A 800 38.63 -15.29 -5.19
C GLN A 800 39.38 -16.28 -4.32
N THR A 801 38.83 -17.48 -4.13
CA THR A 801 39.49 -18.57 -3.40
C THR A 801 40.67 -19.14 -4.17
N GLU A 802 40.63 -19.06 -5.51
CA GLU A 802 41.73 -19.44 -6.41
C GLU A 802 42.24 -18.23 -7.20
N SER A 803 43.53 -18.23 -7.55
CA SER A 803 44.13 -17.15 -8.36
C SER A 803 43.58 -17.13 -9.79
N GLY A 804 43.00 -16.01 -10.22
CA GLY A 804 42.51 -15.80 -11.59
C GLY A 804 43.01 -14.49 -12.23
N GLU A 805 42.87 -14.37 -13.55
CA GLU A 805 43.21 -13.16 -14.33
C GLU A 805 42.06 -12.12 -14.33
N THR A 806 41.18 -12.14 -13.32
CA THR A 806 39.95 -11.33 -13.33
C THR A 806 40.22 -9.88 -12.93
N SER A 807 39.79 -8.94 -13.78
CA SER A 807 39.67 -7.52 -13.45
C SER A 807 38.40 -7.29 -12.64
N TYR A 808 38.52 -6.88 -11.39
CA TYR A 808 37.39 -6.72 -10.48
C TYR A 808 36.56 -5.46 -10.74
N VAL A 809 37.19 -4.41 -11.23
CA VAL A 809 36.52 -3.18 -11.62
C VAL A 809 36.77 -2.93 -13.11
N ILE A 810 35.71 -2.59 -13.84
CA ILE A 810 35.77 -2.29 -15.27
C ILE A 810 34.98 -1.01 -15.60
N GLY A 811 35.07 -0.55 -16.85
CA GLY A 811 34.34 0.61 -17.35
C GLY A 811 35.15 1.90 -17.32
N GLU A 812 34.47 3.05 -17.29
CA GLU A 812 35.11 4.37 -17.27
C GLU A 812 35.33 4.86 -15.83
N ASN A 813 36.45 5.52 -15.58
CA ASN A 813 36.76 6.09 -14.26
C ASN A 813 36.91 7.62 -14.33
N PRO A 814 35.81 8.38 -14.17
CA PRO A 814 35.85 9.84 -14.08
C PRO A 814 36.73 10.34 -12.91
N THR A 815 37.22 11.58 -12.97
CA THR A 815 38.21 12.09 -11.99
C THR A 815 37.65 12.41 -10.60
N ASP A 816 36.33 12.44 -10.45
CA ASP A 816 35.60 12.83 -9.25
C ASP A 816 35.14 11.64 -8.38
N GLN A 817 35.60 10.42 -8.73
CA GLN A 817 35.30 9.21 -7.96
C GLN A 817 36.18 9.10 -6.70
N THR A 818 35.63 8.55 -5.61
CA THR A 818 36.35 8.31 -4.36
C THR A 818 36.58 6.82 -4.15
N TRP A 819 37.84 6.39 -4.16
CA TRP A 819 38.27 5.01 -3.88
C TRP A 819 39.04 4.93 -2.56
N LYS A 820 38.59 4.08 -1.62
CA LYS A 820 39.24 3.93 -0.31
C LYS A 820 39.19 2.51 0.24
N THR A 821 40.35 1.92 0.48
CA THR A 821 40.50 0.73 1.33
C THR A 821 39.65 -0.47 0.91
N ASN A 822 39.56 -0.71 -0.41
CA ASN A 822 38.98 -1.94 -0.94
C ASN A 822 40.04 -3.05 -0.93
N LEU A 823 39.77 -4.19 -0.28
CA LEU A 823 40.73 -5.29 -0.20
C LEU A 823 40.58 -6.21 -1.43
N ILE A 824 41.69 -6.47 -2.10
CA ILE A 824 41.81 -7.39 -3.24
C ILE A 824 42.55 -8.65 -2.79
N HIS A 825 41.97 -9.80 -3.13
CA HIS A 825 42.61 -11.10 -3.02
C HIS A 825 42.46 -11.88 -4.33
N ASN A 826 43.56 -12.46 -4.84
CA ASN A 826 43.56 -13.34 -6.01
C ASN A 826 42.97 -12.76 -7.32
N GLY A 827 43.06 -11.45 -7.52
CA GLY A 827 42.68 -10.76 -8.75
C GLY A 827 43.33 -9.37 -8.85
N GLU A 828 42.87 -8.57 -9.81
CA GLU A 828 43.39 -7.21 -10.06
C GLU A 828 42.27 -6.17 -10.05
N ALA A 829 42.60 -4.90 -9.77
CA ALA A 829 41.61 -3.83 -9.71
C ALA A 829 40.95 -3.56 -11.08
N GLY A 830 41.70 -3.58 -12.19
CA GLY A 830 41.16 -3.52 -13.56
C GLY A 830 40.98 -2.12 -14.20
N ILE A 831 40.85 -1.05 -13.41
CA ILE A 831 40.84 0.35 -13.91
C ILE A 831 42.11 1.11 -13.54
N GLU A 832 42.47 2.16 -14.30
CA GLU A 832 43.58 3.06 -13.91
C GLU A 832 43.13 3.94 -12.73
N VAL A 833 43.50 3.53 -11.51
CA VAL A 833 43.24 4.25 -10.26
C VAL A 833 44.55 4.51 -9.50
N GLU A 834 44.81 5.77 -9.16
CA GLU A 834 45.91 6.18 -8.27
C GLU A 834 45.55 5.90 -6.79
N GLY A 835 45.48 4.63 -6.40
CA GLY A 835 45.28 4.20 -5.01
C GLY A 835 43.83 3.88 -4.61
N GLY A 836 43.60 3.60 -3.32
CA GLY A 836 42.28 3.20 -2.79
C GLY A 836 42.06 1.68 -2.67
N PHE A 837 43.07 0.87 -2.97
CA PHE A 837 43.03 -0.58 -2.88
C PHE A 837 44.16 -1.12 -1.99
N LEU A 838 43.88 -2.22 -1.29
CA LEU A 838 44.84 -3.01 -0.52
C LEU A 838 44.92 -4.40 -1.14
N ILE A 839 46.10 -5.03 -1.08
CA ILE A 839 46.26 -6.44 -1.45
C ILE A 839 46.56 -7.21 -0.17
N GLY A 840 45.78 -8.26 0.09
CA GLY A 840 45.95 -9.07 1.30
C GLY A 840 45.20 -10.40 1.23
N ASP A 841 45.47 -11.27 2.20
CA ASP A 841 44.80 -12.56 2.34
C ASP A 841 43.69 -12.45 3.38
N PRO A 842 42.40 -12.55 2.98
CA PRO A 842 41.26 -12.45 3.88
C PRO A 842 41.04 -13.73 4.70
N LYS A 843 41.82 -14.81 4.48
CA LYS A 843 41.67 -16.11 5.14
C LYS A 843 40.27 -16.70 4.96
N LEU A 844 39.80 -16.72 3.71
CA LEU A 844 38.49 -17.26 3.37
C LEU A 844 38.35 -18.72 3.78
N ALA A 845 37.24 -19.05 4.43
CA ALA A 845 36.86 -20.41 4.80
C ALA A 845 35.36 -20.62 4.63
N VAL A 846 34.96 -21.86 4.30
CA VAL A 846 33.55 -22.26 4.27
C VAL A 846 33.02 -22.27 5.70
N ASN A 847 31.97 -21.50 5.96
CA ASN A 847 31.18 -21.58 7.18
C ASN A 847 29.99 -22.54 6.95
N LEU A 848 29.99 -23.67 7.64
CA LEU A 848 28.99 -24.73 7.43
C LEU A 848 27.60 -24.38 7.97
N ILE A 849 27.50 -23.44 8.92
CA ILE A 849 26.22 -23.00 9.49
C ILE A 849 25.56 -22.02 8.53
N ARG A 850 26.29 -20.97 8.13
CA ARG A 850 25.81 -19.92 7.23
C ARG A 850 25.75 -20.35 5.77
N GLN A 851 26.47 -21.42 5.42
CA GLN A 851 26.67 -21.92 4.04
C GLN A 851 27.29 -20.87 3.10
N LEU A 852 28.13 -20.01 3.66
CA LEU A 852 28.85 -18.95 2.96
C LEU A 852 30.36 -19.19 3.06
N ILE A 853 31.11 -18.53 2.17
CA ILE A 853 32.57 -18.44 2.29
C ILE A 853 32.90 -17.09 2.94
N LEU A 854 33.44 -17.12 4.16
CA LEU A 854 33.62 -15.94 4.99
C LEU A 854 35.10 -15.68 5.29
N PRO A 855 35.51 -14.41 5.48
CA PRO A 855 36.86 -14.10 5.94
C PRO A 855 37.12 -14.61 7.36
N GLY A 856 38.39 -14.85 7.67
CA GLY A 856 38.84 -15.28 9.00
C GLY A 856 39.19 -14.11 9.91
N VAL A 857 39.13 -14.34 11.22
CA VAL A 857 39.45 -13.35 12.28
C VAL A 857 40.90 -12.84 12.24
N ASP A 858 41.79 -13.60 11.61
CA ASP A 858 43.20 -13.33 11.40
C ASP A 858 43.51 -12.91 9.94
N GLY A 859 42.47 -12.64 9.16
CA GLY A 859 42.55 -12.15 7.78
C GLY A 859 42.88 -10.67 7.68
N ALA A 860 43.34 -10.24 6.51
CA ALA A 860 43.68 -8.85 6.20
C ALA A 860 42.48 -7.88 6.20
N VAL A 861 41.27 -8.38 6.43
CA VAL A 861 40.05 -7.56 6.58
C VAL A 861 39.87 -7.00 7.99
N ALA A 862 40.45 -7.67 9.00
CA ALA A 862 40.23 -7.40 10.41
C ALA A 862 40.75 -6.00 10.80
N ASP A 863 39.89 -5.19 11.43
CA ASP A 863 40.11 -3.82 11.89
C ASP A 863 40.68 -2.87 10.81
N ALA A 864 40.50 -3.21 9.53
CA ALA A 864 41.23 -2.58 8.43
C ALA A 864 40.44 -1.51 7.68
N ALA A 865 39.13 -1.36 7.93
CA ALA A 865 38.31 -0.42 7.18
C ALA A 865 38.61 1.05 7.53
N THR A 866 38.45 1.93 6.55
CA THR A 866 38.60 3.37 6.76
C THR A 866 37.35 3.97 7.40
N THR A 867 37.53 4.54 8.58
CA THR A 867 36.47 5.23 9.34
C THR A 867 36.14 6.60 8.76
N GLY A 868 34.91 7.09 8.99
CA GLY A 868 34.49 8.46 8.64
C GLY A 868 34.05 8.66 7.19
N ILE A 869 34.09 7.60 6.36
CA ILE A 869 33.46 7.57 5.02
C ILE A 869 31.95 7.34 5.17
N LEU A 870 31.60 6.30 5.92
CA LEU A 870 30.24 5.93 6.27
C LEU A 870 30.27 5.31 7.68
N THR A 871 29.31 5.69 8.53
CA THR A 871 29.15 5.09 9.85
C THR A 871 28.00 4.11 9.82
N LEU A 872 28.29 2.82 9.97
CA LEU A 872 27.32 1.75 10.06
C LEU A 872 27.27 1.23 11.50
N ALA A 873 26.06 0.99 12.02
CA ALA A 873 25.89 0.50 13.39
C ALA A 873 26.26 -0.98 13.52
N ALA A 874 25.98 -1.77 12.48
CA ALA A 874 26.17 -3.20 12.48
C ALA A 874 26.58 -3.74 11.10
N ASP A 875 27.05 -4.97 11.08
CA ASP A 875 27.36 -5.76 9.89
C ASP A 875 26.10 -6.50 9.38
N ILE A 876 26.27 -7.35 8.36
CA ILE A 876 25.18 -8.15 7.74
C ILE A 876 24.49 -9.13 8.72
N GLU A 877 25.10 -9.44 9.86
CA GLU A 877 24.55 -10.34 10.87
C GLU A 877 23.99 -9.59 12.10
N GLY A 878 24.05 -8.25 12.05
CA GLY A 878 23.68 -7.36 13.14
C GLY A 878 24.73 -7.26 14.25
N LEU A 879 25.96 -7.74 14.02
CA LEU A 879 27.08 -7.54 14.93
C LEU A 879 27.53 -6.08 14.89
N GLY A 880 27.66 -5.47 16.08
CA GLY A 880 28.03 -4.06 16.18
C GLY A 880 29.42 -3.78 15.62
N ARG A 881 29.52 -2.75 14.76
CA ARG A 881 30.79 -2.29 14.19
C ARG A 881 31.46 -1.31 15.17
N GLY A 882 32.68 -1.62 15.58
CA GLY A 882 33.42 -0.86 16.58
C GLY A 882 33.99 0.47 16.06
N SER A 883 34.98 1.02 16.78
CA SER A 883 35.75 2.17 16.30
C SER A 883 36.74 1.82 15.19
N THR A 884 36.97 0.54 14.94
CA THR A 884 37.87 -0.03 13.94
C THR A 884 37.13 -1.12 13.16
N PRO A 885 36.22 -0.76 12.24
CA PRO A 885 35.42 -1.76 11.54
C PRO A 885 36.26 -2.63 10.60
N ASP A 886 35.74 -3.81 10.28
CA ASP A 886 36.34 -4.73 9.31
C ASP A 886 35.97 -4.35 7.86
N ILE A 887 36.83 -4.71 6.90
CA ILE A 887 36.54 -4.58 5.46
C ILE A 887 35.54 -5.65 5.03
N GLY A 888 34.52 -5.26 4.25
CA GLY A 888 33.46 -6.14 3.78
C GLY A 888 32.26 -6.20 4.72
N SER A 889 31.35 -7.11 4.40
CA SER A 889 29.99 -7.19 4.97
C SER A 889 29.91 -7.77 6.38
N HIS A 890 30.96 -8.46 6.84
CA HIS A 890 30.99 -9.17 8.12
C HIS A 890 32.04 -8.55 9.05
N GLU A 891 31.73 -8.46 10.34
CA GLU A 891 32.62 -8.03 11.42
C GLU A 891 33.18 -9.27 12.15
N VAL A 892 34.23 -9.85 11.58
CA VAL A 892 34.89 -11.07 12.07
C VAL A 892 35.60 -10.88 13.41
N THR A 893 35.97 -9.65 13.76
CA THR A 893 36.64 -9.35 15.03
C THR A 893 35.66 -9.20 16.21
N SER A 894 34.36 -9.15 15.94
CA SER A 894 33.34 -8.99 16.98
C SER A 894 33.15 -10.26 17.82
N THR A 895 32.85 -10.06 19.11
CA THR A 895 32.59 -11.16 20.07
C THR A 895 31.12 -11.24 20.51
N GLY A 896 30.25 -10.44 19.90
CA GLY A 896 28.81 -10.47 20.12
C GLY A 896 28.15 -11.71 19.49
N ALA A 897 26.90 -11.99 19.87
CA ALA A 897 26.08 -12.98 19.18
C ALA A 897 25.37 -12.30 17.99
N PRO A 898 25.36 -12.92 16.79
CA PRO A 898 24.64 -12.38 15.65
C PRO A 898 23.13 -12.35 15.92
N THR A 899 22.47 -11.31 15.42
CA THR A 899 20.99 -11.21 15.46
C THR A 899 20.34 -11.92 14.27
N GLN A 900 21.11 -12.18 13.22
CA GLN A 900 20.72 -12.96 12.05
C GLN A 900 21.87 -13.91 11.70
N VAL A 901 21.57 -15.22 11.60
CA VAL A 901 22.56 -16.25 11.27
C VAL A 901 22.43 -16.59 9.80
N GLY A 902 23.27 -15.96 8.96
CA GLY A 902 23.30 -16.21 7.52
C GLY A 902 22.10 -15.65 6.72
N PRO A 903 22.02 -16.00 5.42
CA PRO A 903 20.94 -15.55 4.52
C PRO A 903 19.58 -16.09 4.96
N VAL A 904 18.50 -15.31 4.76
CA VAL A 904 17.15 -15.83 4.98
C VAL A 904 16.88 -17.06 4.12
N THR A 905 16.19 -18.04 4.68
CA THR A 905 15.91 -19.32 4.04
C THR A 905 14.41 -19.60 3.98
N ALA A 906 14.05 -20.78 3.45
CA ALA A 906 12.66 -21.23 3.46
C ALA A 906 12.14 -21.55 4.88
N VAL A 907 12.99 -21.59 5.91
CA VAL A 907 12.54 -21.70 7.31
C VAL A 907 12.00 -20.35 7.81
N ASP A 908 12.63 -19.25 7.40
CA ASP A 908 12.34 -17.91 7.90
C ASP A 908 11.20 -17.22 7.13
N THR A 909 10.85 -17.75 5.97
CA THR A 909 9.94 -17.09 5.02
C THR A 909 8.69 -17.91 4.78
N GLY A 910 7.72 -17.36 4.05
CA GLY A 910 6.51 -18.05 3.60
C GLY A 910 5.58 -18.53 4.71
N PRO A 911 4.52 -19.28 4.33
CA PRO A 911 3.49 -19.63 5.27
C PRO A 911 3.94 -20.79 6.15
N SER A 912 3.69 -20.64 7.45
CA SER A 912 3.98 -21.62 8.50
C SER A 912 3.41 -23.02 8.20
N TYR A 913 2.28 -23.12 7.49
CA TYR A 913 1.66 -24.40 7.16
C TYR A 913 2.30 -25.15 5.98
N LEU A 914 3.18 -24.51 5.19
CA LEU A 914 3.89 -25.17 4.09
C LEU A 914 5.30 -25.60 4.47
N GLY A 915 5.80 -25.31 5.67
CA GLY A 915 7.16 -25.64 6.13
C GLY A 915 8.33 -25.22 5.19
N PRO A 916 9.57 -25.67 5.47
CA PRO A 916 10.76 -25.22 4.72
C PRO A 916 11.06 -25.96 3.40
N GLN A 917 10.25 -26.96 3.01
CA GLN A 917 10.51 -27.95 1.96
C GLN A 917 9.50 -27.93 0.85
N ARG A 918 9.23 -26.73 0.35
CA ARG A 918 7.99 -26.43 -0.35
C ARG A 918 7.92 -27.12 -1.71
N ASP A 919 7.23 -28.25 -1.73
CA ASP A 919 6.45 -28.73 -2.87
C ASP A 919 4.98 -28.64 -2.43
N PRO A 920 4.17 -27.73 -2.99
CA PRO A 920 2.78 -27.55 -2.60
C PRO A 920 1.89 -28.76 -2.93
N ASN A 921 2.36 -29.70 -3.76
CA ASN A 921 1.66 -30.96 -4.06
C ASN A 921 2.10 -32.13 -3.17
N VAL A 922 3.09 -31.93 -2.30
CA VAL A 922 3.63 -32.96 -1.41
C VAL A 922 3.69 -32.39 -0.01
N PRO A 923 2.94 -32.93 0.97
CA PRO A 923 3.06 -32.46 2.34
C PRO A 923 4.53 -32.55 2.77
N ASN A 924 5.12 -31.43 3.18
CA ASN A 924 6.49 -31.37 3.70
C ASN A 924 6.67 -32.42 4.78
N LEU A 925 7.47 -33.45 4.48
CA LEU A 925 7.79 -34.48 5.45
C LEU A 925 9.29 -34.69 5.54
N ARG A 926 9.79 -34.67 6.78
CA ARG A 926 11.14 -35.05 7.12
C ARG A 926 11.18 -35.72 8.48
N LEU A 927 12.02 -36.73 8.59
CA LEU A 927 12.66 -37.05 9.86
C LEU A 927 13.76 -36.00 10.05
N ILE A 928 13.71 -35.20 11.12
CA ILE A 928 14.66 -34.08 11.33
C ILE A 928 15.73 -34.36 12.39
N ASN A 929 15.58 -35.45 13.14
CA ASN A 929 16.53 -35.83 14.19
C ASN A 929 16.58 -37.35 14.31
N ASN A 930 17.76 -37.94 14.13
CA ASN A 930 18.01 -39.33 14.47
C ASN A 930 18.72 -39.39 15.82
N SER A 931 18.00 -39.80 16.86
CA SER A 931 18.56 -40.00 18.19
C SER A 931 18.41 -41.45 18.61
N THR A 932 19.50 -42.05 19.08
CA THR A 932 19.51 -43.42 19.58
C THR A 932 20.23 -43.47 20.91
N ARG A 933 19.64 -44.11 21.92
CA ARG A 933 20.29 -44.39 23.21
C ARG A 933 20.37 -45.90 23.44
N ALA A 934 21.58 -46.39 23.70
CA ALA A 934 21.84 -47.78 24.07
C ALA A 934 23.20 -47.92 24.77
N ILE A 935 23.47 -49.11 25.29
CA ILE A 935 24.82 -49.52 25.65
C ILE A 935 25.61 -49.76 24.35
N SER A 936 26.85 -49.26 24.29
CA SER A 936 27.75 -49.52 23.17
C SER A 936 29.09 -50.10 23.63
N ASP A 937 29.57 -51.11 22.89
CA ASP A 937 30.87 -51.77 23.07
C ASP A 937 31.59 -51.92 21.70
N ILE A 938 32.50 -52.90 21.57
CA ILE A 938 33.16 -53.31 20.33
C ILE A 938 32.47 -54.53 19.71
N GLY A 939 32.76 -54.83 18.43
CA GLY A 939 32.25 -56.02 17.75
C GLY A 939 30.76 -55.94 17.41
N GLU A 940 30.00 -57.01 17.64
CA GLU A 940 28.55 -57.07 17.31
C GLU A 940 27.65 -56.27 18.28
N ALA A 941 28.19 -55.82 19.42
CA ALA A 941 27.55 -54.93 20.38
C ALA A 941 27.91 -53.44 20.17
N LEU A 942 28.60 -53.13 19.07
CA LEU A 942 28.85 -51.76 18.64
C LEU A 942 27.55 -51.07 18.23
N MET A 943 27.27 -49.93 18.86
CA MET A 943 26.19 -49.05 18.45
C MET A 943 26.51 -48.39 17.12
N ILE A 944 25.59 -48.57 16.17
CA ILE A 944 25.65 -47.98 14.83
C ILE A 944 24.35 -47.23 14.61
N ASN A 945 24.48 -45.92 14.36
CA ASN A 945 23.38 -45.06 13.97
C ASN A 945 23.52 -44.75 12.48
N GLY A 946 22.62 -45.30 11.66
CA GLY A 946 22.60 -45.13 10.21
C GLY A 946 21.58 -44.08 9.78
N PHE A 947 21.98 -43.20 8.86
CA PHE A 947 21.15 -42.13 8.33
C PHE A 947 21.45 -41.89 6.84
N VAL A 948 20.49 -41.31 6.13
CA VAL A 948 20.62 -40.99 4.69
C VAL A 948 20.45 -39.50 4.49
N ILE A 949 21.40 -38.89 3.79
CA ILE A 949 21.29 -37.50 3.32
C ILE A 949 20.59 -37.52 1.96
N GLY A 950 19.41 -36.90 1.88
CA GLY A 950 18.63 -36.74 0.65
C GLY A 950 18.79 -35.38 -0.04
N GLY A 951 18.38 -35.31 -1.31
CA GLY A 951 18.46 -34.12 -2.16
C GLY A 951 19.70 -34.07 -3.06
N ASP A 952 19.88 -32.97 -3.80
CA ASP A 952 20.95 -32.85 -4.82
C ASP A 952 22.16 -32.03 -4.34
N SER A 953 22.16 -31.57 -3.09
CA SER A 953 23.20 -30.71 -2.52
C SER A 953 23.74 -31.29 -1.21
N PRO A 954 25.05 -31.13 -0.91
CA PRO A 954 25.60 -31.50 0.39
C PRO A 954 24.89 -30.80 1.55
N LYS A 955 24.77 -31.49 2.68
CA LYS A 955 24.17 -31.01 3.93
C LYS A 955 25.20 -30.85 5.02
N SER A 956 25.04 -29.80 5.81
CA SER A 956 25.78 -29.63 7.06
C SER A 956 25.11 -30.47 8.13
N VAL A 957 25.87 -31.31 8.81
CA VAL A 957 25.35 -32.28 9.77
C VAL A 957 26.12 -32.16 11.09
N LEU A 958 25.38 -32.05 12.19
CA LEU A 958 25.88 -32.15 13.55
C LEU A 958 25.67 -33.57 14.05
N VAL A 959 26.75 -34.29 14.32
CA VAL A 959 26.72 -35.65 14.89
C VAL A 959 27.28 -35.59 16.31
N ARG A 960 26.54 -36.05 17.31
CA ARG A 960 26.94 -36.06 18.72
C ARG A 960 26.95 -37.48 19.27
N ALA A 961 27.90 -37.75 20.15
CA ALA A 961 27.95 -38.94 21.00
C ALA A 961 28.09 -38.47 22.46
N VAL A 962 26.99 -38.55 23.20
CA VAL A 962 26.87 -38.05 24.57
C VAL A 962 26.98 -39.21 25.54
N GLY A 963 28.09 -39.23 26.28
CA GLY A 963 28.39 -40.18 27.34
C GLY A 963 28.29 -39.49 28.69
N PRO A 964 29.35 -38.79 29.18
CA PRO A 964 29.32 -38.13 30.49
C PRO A 964 28.16 -37.16 30.69
N GLY A 965 27.71 -36.48 29.62
CA GLY A 965 26.56 -35.57 29.69
C GLY A 965 25.25 -36.24 30.15
N LEU A 966 25.11 -37.55 29.96
CA LEU A 966 23.90 -38.30 30.36
C LEU A 966 23.73 -38.42 31.88
N ALA A 967 24.79 -38.20 32.67
CA ALA A 967 24.70 -38.22 34.13
C ALA A 967 23.71 -37.17 34.67
N LEU A 968 23.51 -36.06 33.95
CA LEU A 968 22.51 -35.04 34.28
C LEU A 968 21.07 -35.52 34.16
N TYR A 969 20.83 -36.56 33.36
CA TYR A 969 19.51 -37.09 33.05
C TYR A 969 19.23 -38.40 33.80
N SER A 970 19.86 -38.56 34.98
CA SER A 970 19.70 -39.72 35.87
C SER A 970 20.12 -41.06 35.26
N ILE A 971 20.94 -41.05 34.20
CA ILE A 971 21.61 -42.26 33.69
C ILE A 971 22.79 -42.58 34.59
N THR A 972 22.80 -43.78 35.17
CA THR A 972 23.75 -44.18 36.21
C THR A 972 25.04 -44.81 35.70
N ASP A 973 25.06 -45.22 34.44
CA ASP A 973 26.13 -45.95 33.74
C ASP A 973 26.58 -45.27 32.43
N PRO A 974 26.74 -43.93 32.36
CA PRO A 974 27.15 -43.27 31.13
C PRO A 974 28.54 -43.72 30.65
N MET A 975 28.72 -43.85 29.34
CA MET A 975 30.02 -44.12 28.74
C MET A 975 31.00 -42.97 29.09
N PRO A 976 32.15 -43.22 29.74
CA PRO A 976 33.03 -42.15 30.21
C PRO A 976 33.71 -41.32 29.11
N GLN A 977 33.99 -41.94 27.96
CA GLN A 977 34.60 -41.25 26.81
C GLN A 977 34.17 -41.93 25.50
N PRO A 978 33.09 -41.44 24.86
CA PRO A 978 32.68 -41.93 23.55
C PRO A 978 33.64 -41.48 22.44
N VAL A 979 34.10 -42.43 21.64
CA VAL A 979 34.81 -42.19 20.37
C VAL A 979 33.79 -42.28 19.24
N LEU A 980 33.53 -41.14 18.60
CA LEU A 980 32.61 -41.04 17.48
C LEU A 980 33.38 -41.17 16.16
N LYS A 981 32.93 -42.08 15.28
CA LYS A 981 33.46 -42.25 13.92
C LYS A 981 32.33 -42.23 12.91
N LEU A 982 32.57 -41.61 11.77
CA LEU A 982 31.61 -41.52 10.67
C LEU A 982 32.13 -42.29 9.45
N PHE A 983 31.24 -43.05 8.80
CA PHE A 983 31.55 -43.86 7.63
C PHE A 983 30.59 -43.58 6.46
N ASP A 984 31.10 -43.67 5.23
CA ASP A 984 30.31 -43.62 3.98
C ASP A 984 29.72 -44.99 3.58
N SER A 985 29.04 -45.04 2.42
CA SER A 985 28.42 -46.26 1.89
C SER A 985 29.41 -47.39 1.59
N ASP A 986 30.66 -47.04 1.31
CA ASP A 986 31.74 -47.97 0.98
C ASP A 986 32.52 -48.42 2.22
N GLN A 987 32.04 -48.05 3.43
CA GLN A 987 32.66 -48.33 4.73
C GLN A 987 34.02 -47.64 4.94
N ASN A 988 34.27 -46.52 4.26
CA ASN A 988 35.45 -45.68 4.53
C ASN A 988 35.18 -44.78 5.73
N GLU A 989 36.15 -44.67 6.65
CA GLU A 989 36.11 -43.68 7.73
C GLU A 989 36.34 -42.27 7.15
N ILE A 990 35.34 -41.39 7.28
CA ILE A 990 35.37 -40.03 6.72
C ILE A 990 35.57 -38.94 7.78
N ALA A 991 35.27 -39.23 9.05
CA ALA A 991 35.55 -38.33 10.18
C ALA A 991 35.62 -39.07 11.52
N MET A 992 36.33 -38.50 12.49
CA MET A 992 36.37 -39.01 13.87
C MET A 992 36.50 -37.88 14.91
N ASN A 993 35.91 -38.07 16.09
CA ASN A 993 36.15 -37.23 17.26
C ASN A 993 36.20 -38.07 18.56
N THR A 994 37.01 -37.63 19.53
CA THR A 994 37.19 -38.23 20.87
C THR A 994 37.00 -37.22 22.02
N GLY A 995 36.50 -36.02 21.70
CA GLY A 995 36.17 -34.96 22.64
C GLY A 995 35.69 -33.71 21.88
N TRP A 996 34.48 -33.23 22.16
CA TRP A 996 33.85 -32.12 21.44
C TRP A 996 34.66 -30.82 21.48
N GLN A 997 35.39 -30.58 22.59
CA GLN A 997 36.29 -29.41 22.73
C GLN A 997 37.60 -29.52 21.93
N THR A 998 37.86 -30.65 21.28
CA THR A 998 39.01 -30.78 20.37
C THR A 998 38.70 -30.28 18.96
N GLY A 999 37.44 -29.95 18.66
CA GLY A 999 36.97 -29.36 17.40
C GLY A 999 36.67 -27.86 17.50
N PRO A 1000 35.95 -27.27 16.51
CA PRO A 1000 35.54 -25.86 16.54
C PRO A 1000 34.43 -25.63 17.58
N GLU A 1001 34.82 -25.39 18.84
CA GLU A 1001 33.91 -25.31 19.99
C GLU A 1001 32.77 -24.28 19.78
N ALA A 1002 33.08 -23.11 19.23
CA ALA A 1002 32.07 -22.07 18.97
C ALA A 1002 31.00 -22.52 17.96
N ASP A 1003 31.41 -23.09 16.83
CA ASP A 1003 30.49 -23.59 15.79
C ASP A 1003 29.65 -24.76 16.29
N LEU A 1004 30.22 -25.64 17.12
CA LEU A 1004 29.49 -26.76 17.72
C LEU A 1004 28.42 -26.29 18.72
N ILE A 1005 28.70 -25.24 19.49
CA ILE A 1005 27.72 -24.62 20.40
C ILE A 1005 26.62 -23.94 19.59
N GLU A 1006 26.97 -23.15 18.57
CA GLU A 1006 26.00 -22.47 17.71
C GLU A 1006 25.09 -23.48 16.99
N ALA A 1007 25.68 -24.51 16.38
CA ALA A 1007 24.93 -25.60 15.72
C ALA A 1007 24.02 -26.35 16.70
N SER A 1008 24.49 -26.60 17.93
CA SER A 1008 23.65 -27.26 18.96
C SER A 1008 22.46 -26.40 19.35
N ASN A 1009 22.66 -25.09 19.53
CA ASN A 1009 21.57 -24.16 19.84
C ASN A 1009 20.56 -24.06 18.70
N LEU A 1010 21.03 -24.03 17.45
CA LEU A 1010 20.19 -23.94 16.25
C LEU A 1010 19.19 -25.10 16.15
N VAL A 1011 19.62 -26.32 16.49
CA VAL A 1011 18.79 -27.52 16.42
C VAL A 1011 18.09 -27.88 17.75
N GLY A 1012 18.17 -26.99 18.75
CA GLY A 1012 17.58 -27.23 20.07
C GLY A 1012 18.23 -28.37 20.85
N ALA A 1013 19.44 -28.79 20.49
CA ALA A 1013 20.21 -29.77 21.22
C ALA A 1013 20.58 -29.24 22.61
N PHE A 1014 20.40 -30.07 23.64
CA PHE A 1014 20.79 -29.68 25.00
C PHE A 1014 22.31 -29.43 25.08
N PRO A 1015 22.77 -28.48 25.92
CA PRO A 1015 24.17 -28.08 25.96
C PRO A 1015 25.08 -29.22 26.46
N LEU A 1016 26.22 -29.40 25.81
CA LEU A 1016 27.31 -30.22 26.33
C LEU A 1016 27.99 -29.50 27.50
N GLN A 1017 28.31 -30.22 28.57
CA GLN A 1017 28.99 -29.62 29.72
C GLN A 1017 30.45 -29.27 29.38
N GLY A 1018 30.87 -28.05 29.71
CA GLY A 1018 32.26 -27.61 29.57
C GLY A 1018 33.22 -28.56 30.30
N GLY A 1019 34.24 -29.05 29.60
CA GLY A 1019 35.19 -30.05 30.13
C GLY A 1019 34.74 -31.51 30.04
N SER A 1020 33.54 -31.78 29.51
CA SER A 1020 33.08 -33.15 29.26
C SER A 1020 33.85 -33.81 28.11
N LEU A 1021 34.04 -35.14 28.21
CA LEU A 1021 34.63 -35.98 27.17
C LEU A 1021 33.60 -36.52 26.17
N ASP A 1022 32.39 -35.95 26.11
CA ASP A 1022 31.43 -36.18 25.02
C ASP A 1022 32.10 -35.89 23.66
N SER A 1023 31.62 -36.49 22.57
CA SER A 1023 32.15 -36.26 21.22
C SER A 1023 31.12 -35.56 20.33
N ALA A 1024 31.56 -34.63 19.48
CA ALA A 1024 30.68 -33.96 18.53
C ALA A 1024 31.42 -33.60 17.23
N LEU A 1025 30.79 -33.80 16.07
CA LEU A 1025 31.30 -33.48 14.76
C LEU A 1025 30.34 -32.55 14.04
N LEU A 1026 30.88 -31.52 13.41
CA LEU A 1026 30.17 -30.68 12.46
C LEU A 1026 30.80 -30.89 11.08
N ILE A 1027 30.04 -31.41 10.12
CA ILE A 1027 30.59 -31.86 8.83
C ILE A 1027 29.61 -31.68 7.67
N GLY A 1028 30.12 -31.32 6.49
CA GLY A 1028 29.36 -31.32 5.24
C GLY A 1028 29.35 -32.70 4.57
N LEU A 1029 28.18 -33.24 4.27
CA LEU A 1029 27.98 -34.57 3.68
C LEU A 1029 27.17 -34.49 2.38
N PRO A 1030 27.68 -35.02 1.25
CA PRO A 1030 26.88 -35.22 0.03
C PRO A 1030 25.64 -36.10 0.25
N ALA A 1031 24.76 -36.16 -0.75
CA ALA A 1031 23.65 -37.09 -0.73
C ALA A 1031 24.14 -38.55 -0.74
N GLY A 1032 23.59 -39.38 0.13
CA GLY A 1032 24.00 -40.77 0.29
C GLY A 1032 23.78 -41.32 1.70
N PRO A 1033 23.97 -42.64 1.89
CA PRO A 1033 23.87 -43.29 3.19
C PRO A 1033 25.18 -43.17 3.98
N TYR A 1034 25.06 -42.95 5.30
CA TYR A 1034 26.17 -42.81 6.24
C TYR A 1034 25.89 -43.58 7.53
N THR A 1035 26.96 -43.93 8.26
CA THR A 1035 26.84 -44.51 9.61
C THR A 1035 27.74 -43.82 10.62
N ALA A 1036 27.16 -43.40 11.75
CA ALA A 1036 27.86 -42.96 12.94
C ALA A 1036 28.05 -44.15 13.89
N GLN A 1037 29.30 -44.49 14.18
CA GLN A 1037 29.67 -45.60 15.05
C GLN A 1037 30.33 -45.07 16.31
N VAL A 1038 29.96 -45.61 17.47
CA VAL A 1038 30.48 -45.12 18.75
C VAL A 1038 31.08 -46.22 19.58
N THR A 1039 32.38 -46.11 19.87
CA THR A 1039 33.15 -47.05 20.69
C THR A 1039 33.68 -46.40 21.96
N PRO A 1040 33.94 -47.14 23.05
CA PRO A 1040 34.64 -46.60 24.22
C PRO A 1040 36.15 -46.42 23.97
N ALA A 1041 36.73 -45.26 24.33
CA ALA A 1041 38.15 -44.97 24.09
C ALA A 1041 39.14 -45.90 24.81
N GLU A 1042 38.78 -46.38 26.00
CA GLU A 1042 39.60 -47.26 26.85
C GLU A 1042 38.91 -48.61 27.16
N GLY A 1043 37.93 -49.02 26.34
CA GLY A 1043 37.19 -50.27 26.53
C GLY A 1043 36.22 -50.28 27.72
N THR A 1044 35.99 -49.12 28.37
CA THR A 1044 34.98 -48.99 29.43
C THR A 1044 33.61 -48.79 28.80
N VAL A 1045 32.85 -49.88 28.72
CA VAL A 1045 31.47 -49.93 28.21
C VAL A 1045 30.53 -49.08 29.07
N GLY A 1046 29.53 -48.48 28.44
CA GLY A 1046 28.47 -47.77 29.13
C GLY A 1046 27.38 -47.28 28.15
N THR A 1047 26.35 -46.68 28.71
CA THR A 1047 25.25 -46.07 27.95
C THR A 1047 25.72 -44.81 27.23
N VAL A 1048 25.39 -44.70 25.94
CA VAL A 1048 25.68 -43.52 25.11
C VAL A 1048 24.45 -43.13 24.30
N LEU A 1049 24.29 -41.83 24.09
CA LEU A 1049 23.27 -41.24 23.21
C LEU A 1049 23.98 -40.74 21.95
N VAL A 1050 23.58 -41.25 20.79
CA VAL A 1050 24.08 -40.80 19.48
C VAL A 1050 22.98 -40.03 18.78
N GLU A 1051 23.28 -38.79 18.40
CA GLU A 1051 22.35 -37.87 17.77
C GLU A 1051 22.92 -37.39 16.43
N VAL A 1052 22.08 -37.32 15.42
CA VAL A 1052 22.41 -36.76 14.11
C VAL A 1052 21.37 -35.72 13.76
N TYR A 1053 21.81 -34.48 13.60
CA TYR A 1053 21.00 -33.35 13.21
C TYR A 1053 21.44 -32.85 11.85
N ASP A 1054 20.48 -32.66 10.94
CA ASP A 1054 20.68 -31.78 9.78
C ASP A 1054 20.62 -30.33 10.28
N ILE A 1055 21.66 -29.55 10.00
CA ILE A 1055 21.72 -28.13 10.38
C ILE A 1055 21.56 -27.21 9.17
N THR A 1056 21.44 -27.77 7.96
CA THR A 1056 21.19 -26.99 6.75
C THR A 1056 19.78 -26.41 6.82
N GLN A 1057 19.67 -25.09 6.94
CA GLN A 1057 18.40 -24.40 6.76
C GLN A 1057 17.95 -24.49 5.27
N GLY A 1058 16.80 -25.10 4.99
CA GLY A 1058 16.28 -25.28 3.61
C GLY A 1058 16.74 -26.57 2.86
N SER A 1059 16.32 -26.75 1.61
CA SER A 1059 15.90 -28.06 1.07
C SER A 1059 16.87 -29.26 0.92
N GLY A 1060 16.65 -30.32 1.72
CA GLY A 1060 17.04 -31.75 1.56
C GLY A 1060 16.79 -32.63 2.82
N THR A 1061 16.08 -33.75 2.70
CA THR A 1061 15.45 -34.53 3.81
C THR A 1061 16.48 -35.51 4.42
N MET A 1062 16.44 -35.78 5.74
CA MET A 1062 16.92 -37.09 6.21
C MET A 1062 15.77 -38.08 5.97
N THR A 1063 15.97 -39.02 5.05
CA THR A 1063 14.87 -39.85 4.49
C THR A 1063 14.64 -41.16 5.24
N ASN A 1064 15.61 -41.62 6.02
CA ASN A 1064 15.53 -42.89 6.73
C ASN A 1064 16.39 -42.84 8.00
N GLN A 1065 15.92 -43.53 9.04
CA GLN A 1065 16.60 -43.71 10.30
C GLN A 1065 16.74 -45.19 10.64
N SER A 1066 17.96 -45.59 10.97
CA SER A 1066 18.25 -46.95 11.41
C SER A 1066 19.19 -46.94 12.62
N SER A 1067 18.89 -47.79 13.58
CA SER A 1067 19.63 -47.88 14.83
C SER A 1067 19.93 -49.34 15.12
N ARG A 1068 21.21 -49.73 15.05
CA ARG A 1068 21.66 -51.06 15.47
C ARG A 1068 22.33 -50.97 16.82
N GLY A 1069 21.85 -51.73 17.78
CA GLY A 1069 22.39 -51.72 19.15
C GLY A 1069 22.12 -53.03 19.88
N PHE A 1070 22.80 -53.19 21.01
CA PHE A 1070 22.60 -54.32 21.92
C PHE A 1070 21.45 -54.04 22.89
N VAL A 1071 20.58 -55.03 23.07
CA VAL A 1071 19.52 -55.05 24.08
C VAL A 1071 19.93 -56.05 25.16
N GLY A 1072 20.04 -55.56 26.39
CA GLY A 1072 20.38 -56.33 27.59
C GLY A 1072 19.14 -56.72 28.41
N ASP A 1073 19.36 -57.11 29.68
CA ASP A 1073 18.27 -57.48 30.58
C ASP A 1073 17.72 -56.25 31.35
N GLY A 1074 16.49 -56.36 31.85
CA GLY A 1074 15.89 -55.30 32.68
C GLY A 1074 15.62 -53.97 31.95
N GLN A 1075 16.43 -52.94 32.21
CA GLN A 1075 16.25 -51.57 31.68
C GLN A 1075 17.20 -51.26 30.51
N GLU A 1076 18.04 -52.22 30.10
CA GLU A 1076 19.03 -52.08 29.03
C GLU A 1076 18.37 -52.25 27.64
N VAL A 1077 17.52 -51.30 27.26
CA VAL A 1077 16.75 -51.31 26.00
C VAL A 1077 17.38 -50.42 24.93
N LEU A 1078 17.08 -50.72 23.65
CA LEU A 1078 17.38 -49.82 22.53
C LEU A 1078 16.21 -48.85 22.36
N ILE A 1079 16.49 -47.54 22.44
CA ILE A 1079 15.48 -46.49 22.25
C ILE A 1079 15.90 -45.62 21.08
N THR A 1080 15.03 -45.52 20.08
CA THR A 1080 15.17 -44.64 18.91
C THR A 1080 14.11 -43.55 18.99
N GLY A 1081 14.52 -42.29 19.09
CA GLY A 1081 13.63 -41.13 19.06
C GLY A 1081 13.53 -40.56 17.65
N PHE A 1082 12.31 -40.24 17.22
CA PHE A 1082 12.01 -39.65 15.91
C PHE A 1082 10.90 -38.60 16.02
N VAL A 1083 10.83 -37.65 15.09
CA VAL A 1083 9.80 -36.62 15.04
C VAL A 1083 9.07 -36.72 13.71
N VAL A 1084 7.74 -36.80 13.75
CA VAL A 1084 6.88 -36.66 12.57
C VAL A 1084 6.54 -35.18 12.44
N GLU A 1085 7.13 -34.48 11.48
CA GLU A 1085 6.85 -33.08 11.20
C GLU A 1085 5.88 -32.97 10.01
N GLY A 1086 4.95 -32.00 10.04
CA GLY A 1086 3.96 -31.77 8.98
C GLY A 1086 2.65 -31.18 9.52
N THR A 1087 1.68 -30.93 8.64
CA THR A 1087 0.36 -30.38 8.99
C THR A 1087 -0.79 -31.38 8.89
N ALA A 1088 -0.46 -32.67 8.72
CA ALA A 1088 -1.42 -33.76 8.59
C ALA A 1088 -0.88 -35.04 9.24
N PRO A 1089 -1.75 -35.95 9.72
CA PRO A 1089 -1.34 -37.26 10.16
C PRO A 1089 -0.71 -38.06 9.01
N ARG A 1090 0.28 -38.91 9.30
CA ARG A 1090 1.01 -39.69 8.29
C ARG A 1090 1.19 -41.14 8.68
N GLN A 1091 1.22 -42.02 7.68
CA GLN A 1091 1.49 -43.42 7.87
C GLN A 1091 3.01 -43.64 8.04
N VAL A 1092 3.38 -44.39 9.06
CA VAL A 1092 4.76 -44.69 9.44
C VAL A 1092 4.90 -46.20 9.61
N LEU A 1093 5.98 -46.75 9.05
CA LEU A 1093 6.41 -48.13 9.26
C LEU A 1093 7.62 -48.14 10.20
N VAL A 1094 7.44 -48.66 11.41
CA VAL A 1094 8.53 -48.91 12.36
C VAL A 1094 8.80 -50.40 12.43
N ARG A 1095 10.08 -50.78 12.33
CA ARG A 1095 10.51 -52.19 12.28
C ARG A 1095 11.54 -52.47 13.36
N GLY A 1096 11.43 -53.65 13.98
CA GLY A 1096 12.39 -54.21 14.90
C GLY A 1096 12.91 -55.55 14.41
N ALA A 1097 14.05 -55.53 13.71
CA ALA A 1097 14.66 -56.74 13.18
C ALA A 1097 15.56 -57.43 14.22
N GLY A 1098 15.24 -58.69 14.51
CA GLY A 1098 16.01 -59.61 15.33
C GLY A 1098 16.41 -60.83 14.50
N PRO A 1099 15.56 -61.87 14.38
CA PRO A 1099 15.85 -63.07 13.59
C PRO A 1099 16.39 -62.80 12.18
N ALA A 1100 15.81 -61.82 11.46
CA ALA A 1100 16.23 -61.50 10.10
C ALA A 1100 17.67 -61.00 10.00
N LEU A 1101 18.26 -60.48 11.08
CA LEU A 1101 19.66 -60.06 11.10
C LEU A 1101 20.63 -61.25 11.00
N THR A 1102 20.20 -62.47 11.36
CA THR A 1102 21.02 -63.67 11.23
C THR A 1102 21.37 -63.95 9.77
N ASP A 1103 20.41 -63.72 8.87
CA ASP A 1103 20.60 -63.86 7.42
C ASP A 1103 21.52 -62.77 6.85
N LEU A 1104 21.65 -61.65 7.57
CA LEU A 1104 22.59 -60.56 7.28
C LEU A 1104 23.95 -60.74 8.00
N GLY A 1105 24.16 -61.89 8.66
CA GLY A 1105 25.44 -62.26 9.26
C GLY A 1105 25.66 -61.79 10.71
N VAL A 1106 24.62 -61.28 11.39
CA VAL A 1106 24.69 -60.94 12.82
C VAL A 1106 24.45 -62.21 13.65
N THR A 1107 25.48 -62.68 14.36
CA THR A 1107 25.41 -63.97 15.08
C THR A 1107 24.81 -63.85 16.47
N THR A 1108 24.81 -62.66 17.06
CA THR A 1108 24.21 -62.36 18.36
C THR A 1108 22.83 -61.72 18.26
N ALA A 1109 22.12 -61.90 17.13
CA ALA A 1109 20.82 -61.29 16.91
C ALA A 1109 19.81 -61.69 18.00
N ILE A 1110 19.00 -60.73 18.45
CA ILE A 1110 17.93 -61.00 19.41
C ILE A 1110 16.92 -61.96 18.78
N ALA A 1111 16.60 -63.04 19.50
CA ALA A 1111 15.79 -64.12 18.94
C ALA A 1111 14.29 -63.78 18.82
N ASP A 1112 13.80 -62.87 19.66
CA ASP A 1112 12.38 -62.53 19.77
C ASP A 1112 12.22 -61.08 20.29
N PRO A 1113 12.33 -60.07 19.38
CA PRO A 1113 12.16 -58.67 19.73
C PRO A 1113 10.69 -58.27 19.92
N THR A 1114 10.44 -57.41 20.90
CA THR A 1114 9.18 -56.68 21.11
C THR A 1114 9.41 -55.20 20.83
N LEU A 1115 8.59 -54.60 19.98
CA LEU A 1115 8.62 -53.18 19.59
C LEU A 1115 7.44 -52.43 20.22
N ALA A 1116 7.70 -51.32 20.89
CA ALA A 1116 6.66 -50.42 21.42
C ALA A 1116 6.90 -48.96 21.00
N ILE A 1117 5.84 -48.23 20.68
CA ILE A 1117 5.84 -46.81 20.31
C ILE A 1117 5.24 -45.98 21.43
N PHE A 1118 5.88 -44.86 21.75
CA PHE A 1118 5.45 -43.92 22.78
C PHE A 1118 5.28 -42.53 22.21
N ASP A 1119 4.20 -41.87 22.62
CA ASP A 1119 3.98 -40.42 22.51
C ASP A 1119 4.32 -39.75 23.85
N GLN A 1120 4.86 -38.54 23.79
CA GLN A 1120 5.34 -37.76 24.93
C GLN A 1120 4.21 -37.35 25.89
N GLU A 1121 2.97 -37.22 25.40
CA GLU A 1121 1.80 -36.84 26.22
C GLU A 1121 1.00 -38.04 26.73
N SER A 1122 0.76 -39.05 25.87
CA SER A 1122 -0.17 -40.14 26.16
C SER A 1122 0.47 -41.45 26.65
N GLY A 1123 1.81 -41.59 26.56
CA GLY A 1123 2.53 -42.80 26.95
C GLY A 1123 2.63 -43.81 25.82
N GLU A 1124 2.52 -45.11 26.11
CA GLU A 1124 2.59 -46.18 25.10
C GLU A 1124 1.33 -46.17 24.21
N ILE A 1125 1.52 -46.07 22.90
CA ILE A 1125 0.42 -45.95 21.92
C ILE A 1125 0.30 -47.15 20.97
N ALA A 1126 1.36 -47.95 20.83
CA ALA A 1126 1.33 -49.19 20.05
C ALA A 1126 2.42 -50.17 20.53
N GLU A 1127 2.16 -51.48 20.40
CA GLU A 1127 3.11 -52.55 20.68
C GLU A 1127 2.94 -53.68 19.65
N ASN A 1128 4.03 -54.34 19.29
CA ASN A 1128 4.03 -55.56 18.50
C ASN A 1128 5.20 -56.48 18.89
N ASP A 1129 4.87 -57.75 19.12
CA ASP A 1129 5.78 -58.89 19.12
C ASP A 1129 5.32 -59.85 18.00
N ASN A 1130 6.16 -60.08 16.99
CA ASN A 1130 5.87 -60.82 15.75
C ASN A 1130 4.99 -60.06 14.74
N TRP A 1131 5.62 -59.57 13.66
CA TRP A 1131 4.96 -58.79 12.62
C TRP A 1131 3.94 -59.60 11.80
N SER A 1132 4.18 -60.90 11.62
CA SER A 1132 3.35 -61.77 10.78
C SER A 1132 1.98 -62.07 11.38
N ASP A 1133 1.82 -61.85 12.68
CA ASP A 1133 0.60 -62.14 13.41
C ASP A 1133 -0.39 -60.95 13.37
N ASN A 1134 0.07 -59.79 12.88
CA ASN A 1134 -0.75 -58.60 12.73
C ASN A 1134 -1.84 -58.78 11.67
N SER A 1135 -3.03 -58.21 11.93
CA SER A 1135 -4.15 -58.22 10.98
C SER A 1135 -3.83 -57.51 9.65
N ASN A 1136 -2.88 -56.58 9.67
CA ASN A 1136 -2.39 -55.84 8.50
C ASN A 1136 -1.01 -56.34 8.00
N ALA A 1137 -0.59 -57.57 8.31
CA ALA A 1137 0.72 -58.10 7.88
C ALA A 1137 0.94 -58.05 6.36
N SER A 1138 -0.11 -58.21 5.55
CA SER A 1138 0.00 -58.05 4.08
C SER A 1138 0.29 -56.61 3.65
N GLU A 1139 -0.24 -55.63 4.37
CA GLU A 1139 0.02 -54.20 4.13
C GLU A 1139 1.45 -53.86 4.54
N ILE A 1140 1.87 -54.26 5.75
CA ILE A 1140 3.25 -54.13 6.25
C ILE A 1140 4.26 -54.68 5.22
N LYS A 1141 3.98 -55.85 4.65
CA LYS A 1141 4.87 -56.49 3.65
C LYS A 1141 4.95 -55.69 2.34
N THR A 1142 3.84 -55.13 1.86
CA THR A 1142 3.81 -54.28 0.66
C THR A 1142 4.55 -52.97 0.91
N THR A 1143 4.21 -52.29 2.01
CA THR A 1143 4.84 -51.04 2.41
C THR A 1143 6.34 -51.18 2.62
N ALA A 1144 6.81 -52.28 3.22
CA ALA A 1144 8.24 -52.55 3.37
C ALA A 1144 8.98 -52.59 2.03
N VAL A 1145 8.34 -53.09 0.96
CA VAL A 1145 8.93 -53.08 -0.39
C VAL A 1145 8.94 -51.67 -0.97
N GLU A 1146 7.87 -50.91 -0.79
CA GLU A 1146 7.73 -49.53 -1.30
C GLU A 1146 8.80 -48.60 -0.72
N VAL A 1147 9.06 -48.71 0.58
CA VAL A 1147 10.08 -47.90 1.27
C VAL A 1147 11.50 -48.49 1.14
N GLY A 1148 11.68 -49.57 0.37
CA GLY A 1148 12.98 -50.19 0.11
C GLY A 1148 13.60 -50.96 1.28
N ALA A 1149 12.80 -51.35 2.27
CA ALA A 1149 13.25 -52.13 3.41
C ALA A 1149 13.50 -53.61 3.04
N PHE A 1150 14.51 -54.25 3.64
CA PHE A 1150 14.79 -55.67 3.38
C PHE A 1150 13.67 -56.57 3.90
N PRO A 1151 13.35 -57.70 3.24
CA PRO A 1151 12.18 -58.51 3.57
C PRO A 1151 12.37 -59.27 4.89
N PHE A 1152 11.30 -59.33 5.71
CA PHE A 1152 11.18 -60.33 6.77
C PHE A 1152 10.53 -61.62 6.23
N ALA A 1153 10.99 -62.77 6.75
CA ALA A 1153 10.41 -64.07 6.39
C ALA A 1153 9.01 -64.23 7.00
N ASP A 1154 8.11 -64.92 6.29
CA ASP A 1154 6.78 -65.24 6.81
C ASP A 1154 6.91 -66.16 8.05
N GLY A 1155 6.29 -65.78 9.16
CA GLY A 1155 6.40 -66.47 10.45
C GLY A 1155 7.67 -66.13 11.24
N SER A 1156 8.41 -65.08 10.86
CA SER A 1156 9.54 -64.57 11.65
C SER A 1156 9.07 -63.88 12.92
N ALA A 1157 9.88 -63.97 13.97
CA ALA A 1157 9.65 -63.26 15.23
C ALA A 1157 10.10 -61.79 15.22
N ASP A 1158 10.56 -61.27 14.08
CA ASP A 1158 10.79 -59.82 13.93
C ASP A 1158 9.50 -59.02 14.25
N ALA A 1159 9.63 -57.81 14.76
CA ALA A 1159 8.49 -56.95 15.07
C ALA A 1159 8.32 -55.86 14.01
N ALA A 1160 7.07 -55.47 13.72
CA ALA A 1160 6.80 -54.30 12.88
C ALA A 1160 5.43 -53.68 13.18
N ILE A 1161 5.35 -52.36 13.12
CA ILE A 1161 4.14 -51.57 13.32
C ILE A 1161 3.98 -50.64 12.11
N LEU A 1162 2.84 -50.74 11.44
CA LEU A 1162 2.39 -49.78 10.43
C LEU A 1162 1.21 -49.02 11.01
N MET A 1163 1.35 -47.71 11.24
CA MET A 1163 0.32 -46.90 11.89
C MET A 1163 0.33 -45.46 11.39
N THR A 1164 -0.79 -44.76 11.59
CA THR A 1164 -0.90 -43.33 11.32
C THR A 1164 -0.58 -42.55 12.59
N LEU A 1165 0.36 -41.61 12.51
CA LEU A 1165 0.80 -40.74 13.60
C LEU A 1165 0.47 -39.28 13.27
N GLU A 1166 -0.01 -38.53 14.27
CA GLU A 1166 -0.13 -37.08 14.19
C GLU A 1166 1.25 -36.42 14.17
N PRO A 1167 1.40 -35.18 13.68
CA PRO A 1167 2.64 -34.43 13.82
C PRO A 1167 3.05 -34.30 15.29
N GLY A 1168 4.28 -34.70 15.63
CA GLY A 1168 4.78 -34.71 17.00
C GLY A 1168 6.02 -35.58 17.23
N PRO A 1169 6.63 -35.50 18.43
CA PRO A 1169 7.76 -36.32 18.83
C PRO A 1169 7.34 -37.72 19.33
N TYR A 1170 8.05 -38.76 18.91
CA TYR A 1170 7.79 -40.15 19.28
C TYR A 1170 9.07 -40.89 19.65
N THR A 1171 8.93 -41.99 20.39
CA THR A 1171 10.04 -42.93 20.63
C THR A 1171 9.62 -44.36 20.34
N ALA A 1172 10.50 -45.11 19.66
CA ALA A 1172 10.41 -46.55 19.47
C ALA A 1172 11.36 -47.24 20.46
N ARG A 1173 10.82 -48.16 21.26
CA ARG A 1173 11.58 -48.95 22.24
C ARG A 1173 11.58 -50.41 21.81
N ILE A 1174 12.76 -51.03 21.72
CA ILE A 1174 12.90 -52.48 21.55
C ILE A 1174 13.42 -53.13 22.83
N SER A 1175 12.77 -54.23 23.19
CA SER A 1175 13.19 -55.15 24.25
C SER A 1175 13.05 -56.60 23.80
N GLY A 1176 13.59 -57.57 24.52
CA GLY A 1176 13.37 -58.99 24.22
C GLY A 1176 12.23 -59.60 25.03
N VAL A 1177 11.43 -60.47 24.39
CA VAL A 1177 10.39 -61.24 25.08
C VAL A 1177 11.00 -62.00 26.26
N SER A 1178 10.40 -61.87 27.44
CA SER A 1178 10.86 -62.49 28.70
C SER A 1178 12.31 -62.17 29.10
N GLY A 1179 12.83 -61.01 28.70
CA GLY A 1179 14.20 -60.59 29.03
C GLY A 1179 15.27 -61.18 28.12
N GLY A 1180 14.90 -61.56 26.89
CA GLY A 1180 15.85 -61.95 25.85
C GLY A 1180 16.84 -60.82 25.55
N THR A 1181 18.11 -61.18 25.37
CA THR A 1181 19.20 -60.23 25.08
C THR A 1181 19.81 -60.50 23.71
N GLY A 1182 20.29 -59.47 23.02
CA GLY A 1182 20.96 -59.62 21.73
C GLY A 1182 21.01 -58.33 20.93
N THR A 1183 21.61 -58.40 19.75
CA THR A 1183 21.69 -57.28 18.80
C THR A 1183 20.38 -57.17 18.02
N THR A 1184 19.84 -55.97 17.91
CA THR A 1184 18.63 -55.68 17.13
C THR A 1184 18.86 -54.46 16.24
N LEU A 1185 18.02 -54.31 15.22
CA LEU A 1185 17.98 -53.14 14.35
C LEU A 1185 16.57 -52.53 14.41
N VAL A 1186 16.47 -51.26 14.81
CA VAL A 1186 15.26 -50.44 14.67
C VAL A 1186 15.35 -49.68 13.35
N GLU A 1187 14.29 -49.68 12.57
CA GLU A 1187 14.16 -48.84 11.37
C GLU A 1187 12.85 -48.05 11.45
N VAL A 1188 12.89 -46.78 11.04
CA VAL A 1188 11.70 -45.92 10.95
C VAL A 1188 11.59 -45.38 9.53
N TYR A 1189 10.51 -45.73 8.85
CA TYR A 1189 10.20 -45.30 7.50
C TYR A 1189 8.92 -44.46 7.49
N LEU A 1190 8.97 -43.32 6.82
CA LEU A 1190 7.77 -42.61 6.40
C LEU A 1190 7.21 -43.29 5.15
N VAL A 1191 5.90 -43.47 5.12
CA VAL A 1191 5.19 -44.12 4.01
C VAL A 1191 4.49 -43.02 3.21
N ASP A 1192 5.00 -42.76 2.00
CA ASP A 1192 4.50 -41.75 1.06
C ASP A 1192 3.71 -42.38 -0.08
#